data_AF-A0A2L2LXF8-F1
#
_entry.id   AF-A0A2L2LXF8-F1
#
_cell.length_a   1.000
_cell.length_b   1.000
_cell.length_c   1.000
_cell.angle_alpha   90.00
_cell.angle_beta   90.00
_cell.angle_gamma   90.00
#
_symmetry.space_group_name_H-M   'P 1'
#
loop_
_entity.id
_entity.type
_entity.pdbx_description
1 polymer ?
#
loop_
_entity_poly.entity_id
_entity_poly.type
_entity_poly.pdbx_seq_one_letter_code
_entity_poly.pdbx_strand_id
1 'polypeptide(L)'
;MARIPMGNFGNAMPEVDRIQMPQRNTGQLAQAVKNLGDSLYARAEQKDKQLQEQEVSAKRLELYHNALDEQEAKVKLDDVMTTEMSEQVTLLKNDVSNGAMTADAASQTFKKWSDERYKQLENDMPMHARQNLKNYWDANSTKQTPGFLPLQLRADVQKGVVLADRITDIATRYERKQGREYLETSLASLNLPEADKQARLYNYETTRDVLDIDGRISAAVEGNNIADLQTLVSDLDNGKYGYIDGPTAQQKKNMALSRIDALNKQAEVQENKRVQVAGKLFNDFKTQVMTGRALDDDYVNNVGESVKGTEHEGEYQFYKQQSLNFGRFSKLSTSEQLKLINEQKAKAKNSKSADPASEEKILGVYESIYAEKLKTGQNNPNQLVAEAGIQVNTIEPAELKTNPKGAAQKIVDNATSQLALKDNNIKLAPISQEDLPNAKKAFDAMSVNDKLNFIGGLISESKGVQSGNAIWGATLGQLGGGDLSYIMAGVARMNNFKSTQGEDVATAIISGTQALKNKQLIMPKDDILKQKFSEYVGNSASGNTANMSFAAFKSIYAHLTERNSYRHKDKDDFDEGMINTALSMATGGVYDQGNFKNTVGGKIKDWKVSKPYGMDDTLFEGHLAKGYAQIAKQTGLSVSDLESLRLRRSDRRSPKGEIQYDLINERGNPLQVGGVVWRINIEGATK
;
A
#
# COMPACT_ATOMS: atom_id res chain seq x y z
N MET A 1 -21.90 -6.37 -67.56
CA MET A 1 -22.03 -6.35 -69.03
C MET A 1 -20.71 -6.83 -69.66
N ALA A 2 -20.68 -7.12 -70.97
CA ALA A 2 -19.54 -7.59 -71.79
C ALA A 2 -19.32 -9.13 -71.95
N ARG A 3 -20.14 -9.71 -72.84
CA ARG A 3 -19.83 -10.61 -73.99
C ARG A 3 -18.77 -11.75 -73.95
N ILE A 4 -19.27 -13.00 -74.11
CA ILE A 4 -18.93 -14.15 -75.05
C ILE A 4 -17.43 -14.47 -75.33
N PRO A 5 -16.98 -15.76 -75.53
CA PRO A 5 -17.75 -16.85 -76.13
C PRO A 5 -17.59 -18.31 -75.64
N MET A 6 -18.64 -19.11 -75.89
CA MET A 6 -18.56 -20.56 -76.12
C MET A 6 -19.37 -20.88 -77.40
N GLY A 7 -18.78 -21.64 -78.31
CA GLY A 7 -19.24 -21.74 -79.70
C GLY A 7 -20.02 -23.02 -80.05
N ASN A 8 -21.03 -22.82 -80.91
CA ASN A 8 -21.40 -23.70 -82.02
C ASN A 8 -21.69 -25.19 -81.74
N PHE A 9 -22.89 -25.48 -81.22
CA PHE A 9 -23.53 -26.78 -81.43
C PHE A 9 -24.06 -26.88 -82.86
N GLY A 10 -23.38 -27.66 -83.70
CA GLY A 10 -23.83 -27.98 -85.06
C GLY A 10 -24.76 -29.19 -85.08
N ASN A 11 -26.02 -28.99 -85.50
CA ASN A 11 -26.92 -30.08 -85.85
C ASN A 11 -26.45 -30.80 -87.13
N ALA A 12 -26.39 -32.12 -87.08
CA ALA A 12 -26.40 -32.97 -88.27
C ALA A 12 -26.98 -34.36 -87.94
N MET A 13 -28.29 -34.54 -88.08
CA MET A 13 -28.84 -35.85 -88.43
C MET A 13 -28.71 -36.03 -89.95
N PRO A 14 -28.41 -37.24 -90.41
CA PRO A 14 -29.04 -37.73 -91.63
C PRO A 14 -29.81 -39.05 -91.39
N GLU A 15 -31.09 -38.97 -91.70
CA GLU A 15 -31.91 -39.89 -92.50
C GLU A 15 -31.94 -41.42 -92.24
N VAL A 16 -33.17 -41.92 -92.37
CA VAL A 16 -33.55 -43.33 -92.30
C VAL A 16 -33.53 -43.91 -93.71
N ASP A 17 -32.61 -44.82 -93.99
CA ASP A 17 -32.66 -45.65 -95.20
C ASP A 17 -33.28 -47.02 -94.90
N ARG A 18 -34.43 -47.30 -95.53
CA ARG A 18 -34.91 -48.68 -95.75
C ARG A 18 -34.31 -49.17 -97.07
N ILE A 19 -33.49 -50.22 -97.07
CA ILE A 19 -33.30 -51.06 -98.26
C ILE A 19 -32.88 -52.51 -97.89
N GLN A 20 -33.69 -53.44 -98.40
CA GLN A 20 -33.45 -54.82 -98.86
C GLN A 20 -32.61 -55.83 -98.04
N MET A 21 -33.22 -57.01 -97.85
CA MET A 21 -32.52 -58.27 -97.62
C MET A 21 -31.64 -58.64 -98.84
N PRO A 22 -30.38 -59.08 -98.64
CA PRO A 22 -29.63 -59.82 -99.65
C PRO A 22 -30.16 -61.25 -99.80
N GLN A 23 -30.53 -61.64 -101.01
CA GLN A 23 -30.79 -63.04 -101.35
C GLN A 23 -29.49 -63.79 -101.66
N ARG A 24 -29.52 -65.10 -101.33
CA ARG A 24 -28.94 -66.24 -102.06
C ARG A 24 -27.47 -66.67 -101.89
N ASN A 25 -27.38 -68.00 -101.93
CA ASN A 25 -26.33 -68.87 -102.50
C ASN A 25 -24.98 -69.01 -101.78
N THR A 26 -24.87 -70.11 -101.03
CA THR A 26 -23.96 -71.21 -101.42
C THR A 26 -24.63 -72.57 -101.22
N GLY A 27 -25.21 -73.11 -102.28
CA GLY A 27 -25.52 -74.54 -102.35
C GLY A 27 -24.31 -75.28 -102.88
N GLN A 28 -23.71 -76.17 -102.08
CA GLN A 28 -22.80 -77.21 -102.55
C GLN A 28 -22.60 -78.27 -101.47
N LEU A 29 -23.32 -79.38 -101.60
CA LEU A 29 -22.88 -80.74 -101.27
C LEU A 29 -23.94 -81.74 -101.76
N ALA A 30 -23.93 -81.95 -103.08
CA ALA A 30 -24.55 -83.10 -103.71
C ALA A 30 -23.42 -83.90 -104.37
N GLN A 31 -23.36 -85.23 -104.16
CA GLN A 31 -23.23 -86.24 -105.23
C GLN A 31 -23.17 -87.69 -104.67
N ALA A 32 -23.73 -88.64 -105.45
CA ALA A 32 -23.45 -90.09 -105.50
C ALA A 32 -23.87 -90.96 -104.28
N VAL A 33 -24.40 -92.19 -104.42
CA VAL A 33 -24.56 -93.17 -105.53
C VAL A 33 -26.00 -93.77 -105.42
N LYS A 34 -26.85 -94.03 -106.43
CA LYS A 34 -26.86 -94.06 -107.92
C LYS A 34 -26.32 -95.32 -108.65
N ASN A 35 -27.15 -96.37 -108.81
CA ASN A 35 -27.31 -97.30 -109.96
C ASN A 35 -28.30 -98.44 -109.60
N LEU A 36 -29.03 -99.18 -110.44
CA LEU A 36 -29.59 -99.13 -111.81
C LEU A 36 -30.08 -100.59 -112.09
N GLY A 37 -31.30 -100.84 -112.58
CA GLY A 37 -31.72 -102.18 -113.03
C GLY A 37 -33.22 -102.47 -113.01
N ASP A 38 -33.84 -102.59 -114.20
CA ASP A 38 -35.26 -102.88 -114.37
C ASP A 38 -35.61 -104.38 -114.24
N SER A 39 -36.76 -104.72 -113.63
CA SER A 39 -37.88 -105.42 -114.31
C SER A 39 -38.93 -106.05 -113.35
N LEU A 40 -40.22 -105.86 -113.70
CA LEU A 40 -41.35 -106.78 -113.51
C LEU A 40 -41.58 -107.47 -112.14
N TYR A 41 -42.46 -106.91 -111.29
CA TYR A 41 -43.86 -107.40 -111.12
C TYR A 41 -44.66 -106.55 -110.10
N ALA A 42 -46.00 -106.70 -110.09
CA ALA A 42 -46.95 -105.72 -109.55
C ALA A 42 -47.42 -105.92 -108.08
N ARG A 43 -48.08 -104.88 -107.54
CA ARG A 43 -48.94 -104.81 -106.32
C ARG A 43 -48.27 -104.69 -104.93
N ALA A 44 -47.49 -103.63 -104.69
CA ALA A 44 -47.13 -103.22 -103.32
C ALA A 44 -47.05 -101.69 -103.05
N GLU A 45 -47.31 -100.82 -104.03
CA GLU A 45 -46.79 -99.43 -104.02
C GLU A 45 -47.83 -98.32 -103.68
N GLN A 46 -48.69 -98.55 -102.68
CA GLN A 46 -49.62 -97.52 -102.16
C GLN A 46 -49.56 -97.27 -100.65
N LYS A 47 -48.72 -98.00 -99.89
CA LYS A 47 -48.51 -97.75 -98.45
C LYS A 47 -47.32 -96.84 -98.12
N ASP A 48 -46.21 -96.94 -98.85
CA ASP A 48 -44.97 -96.23 -98.49
C ASP A 48 -45.02 -94.72 -98.70
N LYS A 49 -45.77 -94.22 -99.69
CA LYS A 49 -45.87 -92.76 -99.94
C LYS A 49 -46.60 -92.01 -98.81
N GLN A 50 -47.51 -92.65 -98.08
CA GLN A 50 -48.15 -92.04 -96.90
C GLN A 50 -47.23 -91.99 -95.68
N LEU A 51 -46.28 -92.92 -95.55
CA LEU A 51 -45.31 -92.92 -94.44
C LEU A 51 -44.29 -91.77 -94.58
N GLN A 52 -43.78 -91.51 -95.78
CA GLN A 52 -42.79 -90.45 -96.00
C GLN A 52 -43.35 -89.03 -95.78
N GLU A 53 -44.61 -88.75 -96.14
CA GLU A 53 -45.24 -87.45 -95.85
C GLU A 53 -45.52 -87.26 -94.35
N GLN A 54 -45.75 -88.34 -93.61
CA GLN A 54 -45.85 -88.30 -92.13
C GLN A 54 -44.49 -88.05 -91.47
N GLU A 55 -43.41 -88.65 -91.93
CA GLU A 55 -42.06 -88.41 -91.39
C GLU A 55 -41.59 -86.96 -91.59
N VAL A 56 -41.82 -86.37 -92.77
CA VAL A 56 -41.43 -84.98 -93.06
C VAL A 56 -42.23 -83.97 -92.23
N SER A 57 -43.53 -84.22 -92.01
CA SER A 57 -44.37 -83.36 -91.17
C SER A 57 -44.03 -83.51 -89.68
N ALA A 58 -43.78 -84.73 -89.19
CA ALA A 58 -43.29 -84.97 -87.83
C ALA A 58 -41.97 -84.24 -87.54
N LYS A 59 -41.00 -84.32 -88.46
CA LYS A 59 -39.69 -83.67 -88.28
C LYS A 59 -39.76 -82.13 -88.29
N ARG A 60 -40.75 -81.55 -88.97
CA ARG A 60 -41.01 -80.10 -88.93
C ARG A 60 -41.67 -79.68 -87.61
N LEU A 61 -42.55 -80.51 -87.05
CA LEU A 61 -43.10 -80.33 -85.71
C LEU A 61 -42.02 -80.45 -84.63
N GLU A 62 -41.14 -81.45 -84.72
CA GLU A 62 -39.99 -81.64 -83.83
C GLU A 62 -39.07 -80.40 -83.79
N LEU A 63 -38.71 -79.85 -84.95
CA LEU A 63 -37.92 -78.62 -85.02
C LEU A 63 -38.65 -77.39 -84.45
N TYR A 64 -39.97 -77.31 -84.57
CA TYR A 64 -40.77 -76.24 -83.99
C TYR A 64 -40.85 -76.34 -82.46
N HIS A 65 -41.09 -77.55 -81.93
CA HIS A 65 -41.04 -77.81 -80.49
C HIS A 65 -39.65 -77.52 -79.91
N ASN A 66 -38.59 -78.01 -80.54
CA ASN A 66 -37.21 -77.75 -80.10
C ASN A 66 -36.88 -76.25 -80.03
N ALA A 67 -37.39 -75.42 -80.95
CA ALA A 67 -37.20 -73.98 -80.92
C ALA A 67 -38.04 -73.28 -79.83
N LEU A 68 -39.24 -73.79 -79.56
CA LEU A 68 -40.11 -73.29 -78.50
C LEU A 68 -39.53 -73.62 -77.11
N ASP A 69 -39.02 -74.83 -76.93
CA ASP A 69 -38.33 -75.28 -75.71
C ASP A 69 -37.05 -74.45 -75.44
N GLU A 70 -36.25 -74.14 -76.47
CA GLU A 70 -35.08 -73.25 -76.33
C GLU A 70 -35.50 -71.82 -75.94
N GLN A 71 -36.62 -71.33 -76.45
CA GLN A 71 -37.15 -70.02 -76.09
C GLN A 71 -37.71 -69.98 -74.66
N GLU A 72 -38.44 -71.01 -74.21
CA GLU A 72 -38.93 -71.12 -72.83
C GLU A 72 -37.77 -71.24 -71.83
N ALA A 73 -36.78 -72.08 -72.15
CA ALA A 73 -35.55 -72.23 -71.38
C ALA A 73 -34.78 -70.90 -71.25
N LYS A 74 -34.71 -70.12 -72.33
CA LYS A 74 -34.10 -68.79 -72.32
C LYS A 74 -34.87 -67.81 -71.42
N VAL A 75 -36.19 -67.80 -71.47
CA VAL A 75 -37.03 -66.94 -70.59
C VAL A 75 -36.81 -67.29 -69.12
N LYS A 76 -36.66 -68.58 -68.77
CA LYS A 76 -36.31 -69.01 -67.41
C LYS A 76 -34.93 -68.50 -66.96
N LEU A 77 -33.94 -68.50 -67.86
CA LEU A 77 -32.63 -67.89 -67.57
C LEU A 77 -32.74 -66.37 -67.42
N ASP A 78 -33.53 -65.69 -68.25
CA ASP A 78 -33.74 -64.24 -68.18
C ASP A 78 -34.42 -63.80 -66.87
N ASP A 79 -35.37 -64.58 -66.35
CA ASP A 79 -36.00 -64.35 -65.04
C ASP A 79 -34.97 -64.41 -63.89
N VAL A 80 -34.15 -65.47 -63.83
CA VAL A 80 -33.08 -65.61 -62.81
C VAL A 80 -31.98 -64.55 -62.98
N MET A 81 -31.65 -64.16 -64.21
CA MET A 81 -30.66 -63.11 -64.47
C MET A 81 -31.15 -61.70 -64.11
N THR A 82 -32.46 -61.42 -64.22
CA THR A 82 -33.02 -60.11 -63.87
C THR A 82 -33.37 -59.98 -62.39
N THR A 83 -33.65 -61.09 -61.71
CA THR A 83 -33.94 -61.14 -60.27
C THR A 83 -32.68 -61.46 -59.45
N GLU A 84 -32.33 -62.74 -59.29
CA GLU A 84 -31.30 -63.22 -58.36
C GLU A 84 -29.89 -62.72 -58.70
N MET A 85 -29.51 -62.74 -59.99
CA MET A 85 -28.18 -62.28 -60.40
C MET A 85 -28.02 -60.77 -60.14
N SER A 86 -29.08 -59.99 -60.37
CA SER A 86 -29.10 -58.55 -60.11
C SER A 86 -28.95 -58.24 -58.60
N GLU A 87 -29.63 -59.01 -57.75
CA GLU A 87 -29.52 -58.90 -56.30
C GLU A 87 -28.09 -59.22 -55.80
N GLN A 88 -27.51 -60.34 -56.24
CA GLN A 88 -26.14 -60.73 -55.86
C GLN A 88 -25.09 -59.71 -56.31
N VAL A 89 -25.21 -59.16 -57.53
CA VAL A 89 -24.35 -58.07 -57.99
C VAL A 89 -24.51 -56.82 -57.12
N THR A 90 -25.72 -56.53 -56.65
CA THR A 90 -26.01 -55.36 -55.80
C THR A 90 -25.42 -55.51 -54.40
N LEU A 91 -25.55 -56.68 -53.76
CA LEU A 91 -24.93 -56.99 -52.48
C LEU A 91 -23.40 -56.85 -52.55
N LEU A 92 -22.78 -57.49 -53.55
CA LEU A 92 -21.33 -57.43 -53.74
C LEU A 92 -20.85 -56.01 -54.09
N LYS A 93 -21.63 -55.21 -54.83
CA LYS A 93 -21.31 -53.79 -55.07
C LYS A 93 -21.36 -52.97 -53.78
N ASN A 94 -22.30 -53.24 -52.88
CA ASN A 94 -22.36 -52.57 -51.58
C ASN A 94 -21.15 -52.95 -50.70
N ASP A 95 -20.80 -54.23 -50.61
CA ASP A 95 -19.63 -54.68 -49.83
C ASP A 95 -18.31 -54.10 -50.36
N VAL A 96 -18.15 -54.01 -51.69
CA VAL A 96 -16.98 -53.38 -52.31
C VAL A 96 -17.00 -51.85 -52.11
N SER A 97 -18.15 -51.19 -52.24
CA SER A 97 -18.28 -49.74 -52.03
C SER A 97 -18.07 -49.32 -50.57
N ASN A 98 -18.34 -50.21 -49.61
CA ASN A 98 -18.06 -50.02 -48.19
C ASN A 98 -16.63 -50.46 -47.83
N GLY A 99 -15.87 -51.00 -48.79
CA GLY A 99 -14.52 -51.52 -48.58
C GLY A 99 -14.45 -52.71 -47.62
N ALA A 100 -15.51 -53.52 -47.54
CA ALA A 100 -15.58 -54.79 -46.83
C ALA A 100 -15.07 -55.97 -47.67
N MET A 101 -15.09 -55.83 -49.01
CA MET A 101 -14.58 -56.81 -49.97
C MET A 101 -13.76 -56.12 -51.07
N THR A 102 -12.76 -56.80 -51.65
CA THR A 102 -12.04 -56.30 -52.83
C THR A 102 -12.81 -56.61 -54.11
N ALA A 103 -12.54 -55.86 -55.19
CA ALA A 103 -13.15 -56.10 -56.49
C ALA A 103 -12.83 -57.52 -57.03
N ASP A 104 -11.62 -58.03 -56.80
CA ASP A 104 -11.25 -59.40 -57.18
C ASP A 104 -12.01 -60.45 -56.36
N ALA A 105 -12.14 -60.28 -55.05
CA ALA A 105 -12.90 -61.19 -54.20
C ALA A 105 -14.39 -61.19 -54.55
N ALA A 106 -14.97 -60.01 -54.84
CA ALA A 106 -16.34 -59.89 -55.34
C ALA A 106 -16.51 -60.57 -56.71
N SER A 107 -15.56 -60.39 -57.62
CA SER A 107 -15.55 -61.03 -58.94
C SER A 107 -15.50 -62.55 -58.84
N GLN A 108 -14.68 -63.10 -57.96
CA GLN A 108 -14.57 -64.55 -57.72
C GLN A 108 -15.83 -65.10 -57.02
N THR A 109 -16.37 -64.38 -56.04
CA THR A 109 -17.60 -64.76 -55.33
C THR A 109 -18.80 -64.78 -56.27
N PHE A 110 -18.95 -63.73 -57.08
CA PHE A 110 -19.98 -63.65 -58.11
C PHE A 110 -19.87 -64.77 -59.15
N LYS A 111 -18.64 -65.03 -59.65
CA LYS A 111 -18.42 -66.11 -60.62
C LYS A 111 -18.79 -67.48 -60.04
N LYS A 112 -18.35 -67.78 -58.82
CA LYS A 112 -18.66 -69.05 -58.14
C LYS A 112 -20.17 -69.23 -57.98
N TRP A 113 -20.87 -68.21 -57.49
CA TRP A 113 -22.34 -68.23 -57.39
C TRP A 113 -23.01 -68.48 -58.75
N SER A 114 -22.52 -67.80 -59.80
CA SER A 114 -23.06 -67.88 -61.16
C SER A 114 -22.87 -69.27 -61.78
N ASP A 115 -21.69 -69.88 -61.62
CA ASP A 115 -21.39 -71.24 -62.07
C ASP A 115 -22.24 -72.30 -61.31
N GLU A 116 -22.37 -72.15 -59.99
CA GLU A 116 -23.19 -73.04 -59.15
C GLU A 116 -24.69 -72.93 -59.47
N ARG A 117 -25.20 -71.71 -59.69
CA ARG A 117 -26.62 -71.47 -60.01
C ARG A 117 -26.99 -71.96 -61.40
N TYR A 118 -26.15 -71.76 -62.41
CA TYR A 118 -26.39 -72.32 -63.75
C TYR A 118 -26.51 -73.84 -63.71
N LYS A 119 -25.62 -74.52 -62.96
CA LYS A 119 -25.62 -75.99 -62.84
C LYS A 119 -26.89 -76.55 -62.19
N GLN A 120 -27.57 -75.78 -61.35
CA GLN A 120 -28.88 -76.17 -60.80
C GLN A 120 -29.96 -76.14 -61.88
N LEU A 121 -29.95 -75.10 -62.72
CA LEU A 121 -30.91 -74.90 -63.80
C LEU A 121 -30.66 -75.81 -65.01
N GLU A 122 -29.41 -76.25 -65.22
CA GLU A 122 -28.97 -77.05 -66.38
C GLU A 122 -29.79 -78.33 -66.59
N ASN A 123 -30.29 -78.96 -65.52
CA ASN A 123 -31.13 -80.16 -65.63
C ASN A 123 -32.48 -79.89 -66.30
N ASP A 124 -33.04 -78.69 -66.10
CA ASP A 124 -34.34 -78.27 -66.64
C ASP A 124 -34.21 -77.70 -68.07
N MET A 125 -32.99 -77.64 -68.62
CA MET A 125 -32.70 -77.14 -69.96
C MET A 125 -32.78 -78.25 -71.01
N PRO A 126 -33.39 -78.02 -72.18
CA PRO A 126 -33.50 -79.01 -73.25
C PRO A 126 -32.13 -79.36 -73.84
N MET A 127 -31.84 -80.67 -73.92
CA MET A 127 -30.52 -81.22 -74.27
C MET A 127 -29.93 -80.66 -75.57
N HIS A 128 -30.75 -80.39 -76.59
CA HIS A 128 -30.29 -79.86 -77.88
C HIS A 128 -29.79 -78.40 -77.83
N ALA A 129 -30.20 -77.61 -76.84
CA ALA A 129 -29.88 -76.18 -76.74
C ALA A 129 -28.95 -75.82 -75.57
N ARG A 130 -28.63 -76.77 -74.67
CA ARG A 130 -27.82 -76.53 -73.45
C ARG A 130 -26.55 -75.71 -73.66
N GLN A 131 -25.79 -75.97 -74.74
CA GLN A 131 -24.55 -75.25 -75.01
C GLN A 131 -24.79 -73.77 -75.38
N ASN A 132 -25.83 -73.47 -76.15
CA ASN A 132 -26.19 -72.09 -76.52
C ASN A 132 -26.67 -71.31 -75.30
N LEU A 133 -27.51 -71.94 -74.49
CA LEU A 133 -28.04 -71.39 -73.24
C LEU A 133 -26.93 -71.13 -72.21
N LYS A 134 -25.92 -72.02 -72.12
CA LYS A 134 -24.73 -71.78 -71.30
C LYS A 134 -23.92 -70.58 -71.78
N ASN A 135 -23.63 -70.51 -73.08
CA ASN A 135 -22.89 -69.39 -73.65
C ASN A 135 -23.62 -68.04 -73.42
N TYR A 136 -24.96 -68.05 -73.42
CA TYR A 136 -25.78 -66.88 -73.12
C TYR A 136 -25.68 -66.44 -71.66
N TRP A 137 -25.78 -67.37 -70.72
CA TRP A 137 -25.59 -67.12 -69.28
C TRP A 137 -24.20 -66.58 -68.96
N ASP A 138 -23.15 -67.27 -69.43
CA ASP A 138 -21.76 -66.91 -69.17
C ASP A 138 -21.43 -65.50 -69.70
N ALA A 139 -22.00 -65.12 -70.85
CA ALA A 139 -21.85 -63.79 -71.45
C ALA A 139 -22.53 -62.67 -70.65
N ASN A 140 -23.66 -62.94 -69.99
CA ASN A 140 -24.34 -61.96 -69.14
C ASN A 140 -23.71 -61.85 -67.75
N SER A 141 -23.28 -62.97 -67.17
CA SER A 141 -22.47 -63.01 -65.96
C SER A 141 -21.20 -62.16 -66.11
N THR A 142 -20.44 -62.38 -67.19
CA THR A 142 -19.17 -61.66 -67.44
C THR A 142 -19.34 -60.13 -67.53
N LYS A 143 -20.50 -59.63 -67.99
CA LYS A 143 -20.78 -58.18 -68.09
C LYS A 143 -20.93 -57.47 -66.75
N GLN A 144 -21.19 -58.19 -65.65
CA GLN A 144 -21.43 -57.57 -64.34
C GLN A 144 -20.13 -57.24 -63.60
N THR A 145 -19.08 -58.03 -63.83
CA THR A 145 -17.79 -57.98 -63.15
C THR A 145 -17.06 -56.62 -63.19
N PRO A 146 -17.04 -55.85 -64.31
CA PRO A 146 -16.33 -54.57 -64.38
C PRO A 146 -16.84 -53.49 -63.42
N GLY A 147 -18.04 -53.66 -62.85
CA GLY A 147 -18.65 -52.68 -61.95
C GLY A 147 -18.04 -52.59 -60.55
N PHE A 148 -17.19 -53.55 -60.14
CA PHE A 148 -16.63 -53.58 -58.78
C PHE A 148 -15.40 -52.67 -58.59
N LEU A 149 -14.47 -52.64 -59.56
CA LEU A 149 -13.21 -51.92 -59.41
C LEU A 149 -13.37 -50.41 -59.13
N PRO A 150 -14.26 -49.64 -59.80
CA PRO A 150 -14.46 -48.23 -59.50
C PRO A 150 -14.97 -47.96 -58.07
N LEU A 151 -15.72 -48.91 -57.50
CA LEU A 151 -16.23 -48.81 -56.13
C LEU A 151 -15.12 -49.04 -55.10
N GLN A 152 -14.24 -50.02 -55.35
CA GLN A 152 -13.09 -50.26 -54.48
C GLN A 152 -12.15 -49.04 -54.47
N LEU A 153 -11.83 -48.49 -55.65
CA LEU A 153 -10.96 -47.30 -55.76
C LEU A 153 -11.53 -46.11 -54.96
N ARG A 154 -12.85 -45.93 -54.96
CA ARG A 154 -13.51 -44.89 -54.17
C ARG A 154 -13.43 -45.14 -52.66
N ALA A 155 -13.62 -46.39 -52.22
CA ALA A 155 -13.50 -46.77 -50.81
C ALA A 155 -12.05 -46.63 -50.30
N ASP A 156 -11.07 -47.01 -51.11
CA ASP A 156 -9.64 -46.91 -50.79
C ASP A 156 -9.18 -45.44 -50.71
N VAL A 157 -9.67 -44.56 -51.60
CA VAL A 157 -9.46 -43.10 -51.50
C VAL A 157 -10.04 -42.56 -50.19
N GLN A 158 -11.27 -42.93 -49.81
CA GLN A 158 -11.89 -42.46 -48.55
C GLN A 158 -11.12 -42.90 -47.31
N LYS A 159 -10.69 -44.17 -47.24
CA LYS A 159 -9.80 -44.66 -46.17
C LYS A 159 -8.46 -43.93 -46.17
N GLY A 160 -7.91 -43.65 -47.35
CA GLY A 160 -6.69 -42.87 -47.54
C GLY A 160 -6.79 -41.45 -46.98
N VAL A 161 -7.92 -40.75 -47.18
CA VAL A 161 -8.12 -39.38 -46.66
C VAL A 161 -8.04 -39.37 -45.12
N VAL A 162 -8.76 -40.28 -44.45
CA VAL A 162 -8.78 -40.37 -42.98
C VAL A 162 -7.40 -40.73 -42.40
N LEU A 163 -6.66 -41.61 -43.08
CA LEU A 163 -5.27 -41.92 -42.70
C LEU A 163 -4.36 -40.70 -42.91
N ALA A 164 -4.51 -39.97 -44.01
CA ALA A 164 -3.72 -38.79 -44.32
C ALA A 164 -3.95 -37.64 -43.33
N ASP A 165 -5.17 -37.45 -42.82
CA ASP A 165 -5.45 -36.52 -41.71
C ASP A 165 -4.63 -36.87 -40.48
N ARG A 166 -4.72 -38.13 -40.03
CA ARG A 166 -4.00 -38.62 -38.84
C ARG A 166 -2.48 -38.58 -39.02
N ILE A 167 -1.96 -38.84 -40.21
CA ILE A 167 -0.54 -38.71 -40.56
C ILE A 167 -0.10 -37.24 -40.45
N THR A 168 -0.92 -36.30 -40.92
CA THR A 168 -0.65 -34.85 -40.82
C THR A 168 -0.59 -34.40 -39.36
N ASP A 169 -1.52 -34.85 -38.51
CA ASP A 169 -1.55 -34.58 -37.06
C ASP A 169 -0.39 -35.21 -36.28
N ILE A 170 0.20 -36.29 -36.80
CA ILE A 170 1.40 -36.91 -36.22
C ILE A 170 2.65 -36.14 -36.66
N ALA A 171 2.72 -35.74 -37.94
CA ALA A 171 3.83 -35.00 -38.51
C ALA A 171 4.13 -33.69 -37.76
N THR A 172 3.10 -32.98 -37.29
CA THR A 172 3.25 -31.68 -36.59
C THR A 172 3.98 -31.80 -35.25
N ARG A 173 4.01 -33.00 -34.66
CA ARG A 173 4.63 -33.30 -33.35
C ARG A 173 6.14 -33.49 -33.41
N TYR A 174 6.69 -33.75 -34.60
CA TYR A 174 8.13 -33.88 -34.81
C TYR A 174 8.80 -32.51 -35.00
N GLU A 175 10.13 -32.49 -35.05
CA GLU A 175 10.89 -31.36 -35.57
C GLU A 175 10.50 -31.09 -37.04
N ARG A 176 10.46 -29.83 -37.50
CA ARG A 176 9.89 -29.43 -38.81
C ARG A 176 10.41 -30.27 -39.98
N LYS A 177 11.73 -30.51 -40.05
CA LYS A 177 12.34 -31.31 -41.13
C LYS A 177 11.92 -32.79 -41.06
N GLN A 178 11.97 -33.38 -39.87
CA GLN A 178 11.61 -34.79 -39.64
C GLN A 178 10.13 -35.05 -39.87
N GLY A 179 9.26 -34.14 -39.41
CA GLY A 179 7.83 -34.20 -39.62
C GLY A 179 7.45 -34.04 -41.09
N ARG A 180 8.13 -33.16 -41.83
CA ARG A 180 7.98 -33.02 -43.28
C ARG A 180 8.33 -34.31 -44.03
N GLU A 181 9.48 -34.90 -43.73
CA GLU A 181 9.95 -36.15 -44.34
C GLU A 181 9.00 -37.34 -44.01
N TYR A 182 8.54 -37.43 -42.76
CA TYR A 182 7.53 -38.39 -42.33
C TYR A 182 6.20 -38.23 -43.09
N LEU A 183 5.73 -36.98 -43.27
CA LEU A 183 4.49 -36.67 -43.97
C LEU A 183 4.59 -37.03 -45.45
N GLU A 184 5.65 -36.61 -46.14
CA GLU A 184 5.87 -36.92 -47.57
C GLU A 184 5.96 -38.44 -47.79
N THR A 185 6.77 -39.14 -47.00
CA THR A 185 6.94 -40.60 -47.09
C THR A 185 5.63 -41.35 -46.84
N SER A 186 4.86 -40.91 -45.85
CA SER A 186 3.59 -41.56 -45.49
C SER A 186 2.50 -41.28 -46.53
N LEU A 187 2.38 -40.05 -47.04
CA LEU A 187 1.44 -39.68 -48.11
C LEU A 187 1.78 -40.36 -49.45
N ALA A 188 3.06 -40.62 -49.73
CA ALA A 188 3.48 -41.34 -50.94
C ALA A 188 2.81 -42.73 -51.04
N SER A 189 2.69 -43.45 -49.92
CA SER A 189 2.07 -44.79 -49.85
C SER A 189 0.55 -44.81 -50.05
N LEU A 190 -0.13 -43.65 -50.04
CA LEU A 190 -1.59 -43.58 -50.14
C LEU A 190 -2.05 -43.33 -51.57
N ASN A 191 -3.12 -44.02 -51.98
CA ASN A 191 -3.79 -43.85 -53.27
C ASN A 191 -4.70 -42.60 -53.28
N LEU A 192 -4.10 -41.43 -53.07
CA LEU A 192 -4.77 -40.12 -53.07
C LEU A 192 -4.36 -39.29 -54.30
N PRO A 193 -5.23 -38.39 -54.80
CA PRO A 193 -4.85 -37.39 -55.79
C PRO A 193 -3.65 -36.56 -55.34
N GLU A 194 -2.75 -36.24 -56.27
CA GLU A 194 -1.54 -35.45 -55.95
C GLU A 194 -1.89 -34.05 -55.42
N ALA A 195 -2.97 -33.44 -55.90
CA ALA A 195 -3.49 -32.17 -55.38
C ALA A 195 -3.84 -32.23 -53.88
N ASP A 196 -4.42 -33.34 -53.41
CA ASP A 196 -4.75 -33.53 -51.99
C ASP A 196 -3.49 -33.71 -51.14
N LYS A 197 -2.47 -34.42 -51.67
CA LYS A 197 -1.17 -34.57 -51.02
C LYS A 197 -0.48 -33.21 -50.86
N GLN A 198 -0.44 -32.41 -51.93
CA GLN A 198 0.14 -31.07 -51.90
C GLN A 198 -0.62 -30.10 -50.97
N ALA A 199 -1.96 -30.15 -50.95
CA ALA A 199 -2.76 -29.35 -50.01
C ALA A 199 -2.45 -29.69 -48.54
N ARG A 200 -2.22 -30.97 -48.22
CA ARG A 200 -1.81 -31.41 -46.87
C ARG A 200 -0.40 -30.98 -46.50
N LEU A 201 0.54 -31.06 -47.45
CA LEU A 201 1.89 -30.55 -47.28
C LEU A 201 1.91 -29.03 -47.07
N TYR A 202 1.06 -28.28 -47.76
CA TYR A 202 0.88 -26.84 -47.55
C TYR A 202 0.31 -26.55 -46.15
N ASN A 203 -0.80 -27.18 -45.79
CA ASN A 203 -1.43 -27.05 -44.46
C ASN A 203 -0.45 -27.38 -43.31
N TYR A 204 0.43 -28.37 -43.50
CA TYR A 204 1.48 -28.70 -42.56
C TYR A 204 2.45 -27.53 -42.36
N GLU A 205 2.97 -26.94 -43.43
CA GLU A 205 3.90 -25.80 -43.32
C GLU A 205 3.22 -24.55 -42.74
N THR A 206 1.99 -24.24 -43.14
CA THR A 206 1.17 -23.18 -42.53
C THR A 206 1.03 -23.39 -41.03
N THR A 207 0.74 -24.62 -40.60
CA THR A 207 0.64 -24.99 -39.18
C THR A 207 1.98 -24.83 -38.46
N ARG A 208 3.10 -25.22 -39.09
CA ARG A 208 4.45 -25.07 -38.52
C ARG A 208 4.90 -23.62 -38.40
N ASP A 209 4.56 -22.76 -39.37
CA ASP A 209 4.82 -21.32 -39.30
C ASP A 209 4.04 -20.68 -38.15
N VAL A 210 2.73 -21.00 -38.01
CA VAL A 210 1.91 -20.50 -36.90
C VAL A 210 2.45 -20.95 -35.53
N LEU A 211 2.84 -22.22 -35.39
CA LEU A 211 3.41 -22.75 -34.14
C LEU A 211 4.75 -22.11 -33.78
N ASP A 212 5.61 -21.81 -34.75
CA ASP A 212 6.89 -21.13 -34.51
C ASP A 212 6.67 -19.68 -34.05
N ILE A 213 5.77 -18.95 -34.71
CA ILE A 213 5.39 -17.59 -34.33
C ILE A 213 4.83 -17.55 -32.90
N ASP A 214 3.89 -18.44 -32.57
CA ASP A 214 3.27 -18.49 -31.24
C ASP A 214 4.26 -18.93 -30.15
N GLY A 215 5.17 -19.86 -30.47
CA GLY A 215 6.27 -20.27 -29.61
C GLY A 215 7.22 -19.11 -29.31
N ARG A 216 7.63 -18.35 -30.34
CA ARG A 216 8.48 -17.16 -30.17
C ARG A 216 7.81 -16.04 -29.37
N ILE A 217 6.51 -15.78 -29.59
CA ILE A 217 5.77 -14.79 -28.77
C ILE A 217 5.72 -15.25 -27.31
N SER A 218 5.44 -16.53 -27.06
CA SER A 218 5.34 -17.07 -25.69
C SER A 218 6.69 -16.98 -24.96
N ALA A 219 7.77 -17.47 -25.58
CA ALA A 219 9.11 -17.43 -25.02
C ALA A 219 9.61 -15.99 -24.76
N ALA A 220 9.34 -15.05 -25.68
CA ALA A 220 9.74 -13.66 -25.52
C ALA A 220 8.92 -12.93 -24.43
N VAL A 221 7.65 -13.29 -24.24
CA VAL A 221 6.83 -12.77 -23.11
C VAL A 221 7.32 -13.33 -21.78
N GLU A 222 7.61 -14.63 -21.68
CA GLU A 222 8.16 -15.25 -20.47
C GLU A 222 9.54 -14.67 -20.11
N GLY A 223 10.40 -14.45 -21.11
CA GLY A 223 11.72 -13.82 -20.95
C GLY A 223 11.72 -12.30 -20.80
N ASN A 224 10.56 -11.63 -20.88
CA ASN A 224 10.43 -10.16 -20.98
C ASN A 224 11.28 -9.53 -22.13
N ASN A 225 11.55 -10.27 -23.20
CA ASN A 225 12.43 -9.86 -24.29
C ASN A 225 11.67 -9.10 -25.39
N ILE A 226 11.62 -7.77 -25.24
CA ILE A 226 11.02 -6.86 -26.22
C ILE A 226 11.75 -6.89 -27.58
N ALA A 227 13.06 -7.11 -27.59
CA ALA A 227 13.85 -7.14 -28.83
C ALA A 227 13.53 -8.37 -29.71
N ASP A 228 13.24 -9.53 -29.10
CA ASP A 228 12.81 -10.72 -29.85
C ASP A 228 11.42 -10.53 -30.46
N LEU A 229 10.49 -9.86 -29.77
CA LEU A 229 9.18 -9.51 -30.31
C LEU A 229 9.29 -8.50 -31.47
N GLN A 230 10.17 -7.50 -31.34
CA GLN A 230 10.45 -6.54 -32.43
C GLN A 230 11.07 -7.24 -33.65
N THR A 231 11.99 -8.17 -33.41
CA THR A 231 12.60 -9.00 -34.46
C THR A 231 11.55 -9.89 -35.15
N LEU A 232 10.63 -10.48 -34.39
CA LEU A 232 9.51 -11.26 -34.94
C LEU A 232 8.55 -10.39 -35.78
N VAL A 233 8.26 -9.16 -35.36
CA VAL A 233 7.47 -8.21 -36.16
C VAL A 233 8.16 -7.91 -37.49
N SER A 234 9.48 -7.70 -37.48
CA SER A 234 10.27 -7.50 -38.71
C SER A 234 10.33 -8.76 -39.59
N ASP A 235 10.45 -9.95 -38.99
CA ASP A 235 10.41 -11.23 -39.71
C ASP A 235 9.07 -11.45 -40.43
N LEU A 236 7.95 -11.06 -39.80
CA LEU A 236 6.61 -11.10 -40.39
C LEU A 236 6.46 -10.09 -41.54
N ASP A 237 6.92 -8.86 -41.36
CA ASP A 237 6.88 -7.82 -42.41
C ASP A 237 7.76 -8.16 -43.62
N ASN A 238 8.87 -8.87 -43.40
CA ASN A 238 9.76 -9.35 -44.45
C ASN A 238 9.32 -10.68 -45.09
N GLY A 239 8.15 -11.23 -44.74
CA GLY A 239 7.58 -12.43 -45.36
C GLY A 239 8.35 -13.73 -45.06
N LYS A 240 9.09 -13.81 -43.95
CA LYS A 240 9.90 -14.99 -43.57
C LYS A 240 9.06 -16.26 -43.36
N TYR A 241 7.80 -16.08 -42.96
CA TYR A 241 6.81 -17.13 -42.79
C TYR A 241 5.99 -17.26 -44.09
N GLY A 242 6.53 -18.00 -45.05
CA GLY A 242 6.04 -18.03 -46.43
C GLY A 242 4.75 -18.82 -46.65
N TYR A 243 4.24 -19.56 -45.66
CA TYR A 243 3.07 -20.44 -45.81
C TYR A 243 1.80 -19.92 -45.10
N ILE A 244 1.88 -18.77 -44.42
CA ILE A 244 0.71 -18.09 -43.84
C ILE A 244 0.18 -17.03 -44.81
N ASP A 245 -1.13 -16.74 -44.73
CA ASP A 245 -1.74 -15.67 -45.52
C ASP A 245 -1.55 -14.29 -44.86
N GLY A 246 -1.74 -13.22 -45.66
CA GLY A 246 -1.62 -11.84 -45.18
C GLY A 246 -2.48 -11.52 -43.96
N PRO A 247 -3.76 -11.92 -43.91
CA PRO A 247 -4.60 -11.81 -42.71
C PRO A 247 -4.00 -12.46 -41.46
N THR A 248 -3.52 -13.71 -41.54
CA THR A 248 -2.90 -14.39 -40.39
C THR A 248 -1.61 -13.70 -39.97
N ALA A 249 -0.75 -13.32 -40.93
CA ALA A 249 0.48 -12.59 -40.65
C ALA A 249 0.21 -11.27 -39.90
N GLN A 250 -0.77 -10.49 -40.36
CA GLN A 250 -1.18 -9.25 -39.69
C GLN A 250 -1.78 -9.49 -38.30
N GLN A 251 -2.58 -10.55 -38.11
CA GLN A 251 -3.12 -10.91 -36.80
C GLN A 251 -2.00 -11.24 -35.81
N LYS A 252 -1.02 -12.06 -36.22
CA LYS A 252 0.14 -12.41 -35.38
C LYS A 252 1.03 -11.20 -35.09
N LYS A 253 1.26 -10.32 -36.09
CA LYS A 253 1.96 -9.05 -35.91
C LYS A 253 1.28 -8.16 -34.85
N ASN A 254 -0.04 -8.00 -34.95
CA ASN A 254 -0.82 -7.23 -33.96
C ASN A 254 -0.71 -7.85 -32.55
N MET A 255 -0.67 -9.17 -32.44
CA MET A 255 -0.45 -9.86 -31.16
C MET A 255 0.94 -9.56 -30.59
N ALA A 256 2.00 -9.65 -31.40
CA ALA A 256 3.37 -9.33 -30.98
C ALA A 256 3.51 -7.86 -30.54
N LEU A 257 2.95 -6.91 -31.30
CA LEU A 257 2.90 -5.48 -30.94
C LEU A 257 2.16 -5.24 -29.62
N SER A 258 0.99 -5.86 -29.42
CA SER A 258 0.25 -5.76 -28.16
C SER A 258 1.03 -6.32 -26.95
N ARG A 259 1.88 -7.33 -27.15
CA ARG A 259 2.79 -7.83 -26.11
C ARG A 259 3.95 -6.87 -25.83
N ILE A 260 4.52 -6.22 -26.86
CA ILE A 260 5.52 -5.16 -26.68
C ILE A 260 4.96 -4.02 -25.82
N ASP A 261 3.76 -3.53 -26.15
CA ASP A 261 3.10 -2.46 -25.40
C ASP A 261 2.83 -2.86 -23.93
N ALA A 262 2.40 -4.11 -23.70
CA ALA A 262 2.17 -4.63 -22.36
C ALA A 262 3.47 -4.70 -21.54
N LEU A 263 4.58 -5.18 -22.12
CA LEU A 263 5.89 -5.25 -21.45
C LEU A 263 6.47 -3.86 -21.18
N ASN A 264 6.40 -2.93 -22.14
CA ASN A 264 6.80 -1.53 -21.95
C ASN A 264 6.03 -0.89 -20.78
N LYS A 265 4.70 -1.04 -20.77
CA LYS A 265 3.85 -0.51 -19.71
C LYS A 265 4.11 -1.18 -18.36
N GLN A 266 4.46 -2.46 -18.34
CA GLN A 266 4.87 -3.15 -17.11
C GLN A 266 6.18 -2.58 -16.56
N ALA A 267 7.19 -2.35 -17.42
CA ALA A 267 8.45 -1.72 -17.02
C ALA A 267 8.24 -0.28 -16.50
N GLU A 268 7.42 0.52 -17.20
CA GLU A 268 7.04 1.87 -16.77
C GLU A 268 6.35 1.86 -15.39
N VAL A 269 5.41 0.93 -15.15
CA VAL A 269 4.74 0.78 -13.85
C VAL A 269 5.71 0.32 -12.75
N GLN A 270 6.70 -0.53 -13.06
CA GLN A 270 7.72 -0.95 -12.10
C GLN A 270 8.65 0.23 -11.74
N GLU A 271 9.10 1.01 -12.72
CA GLU A 271 9.94 2.17 -12.48
C GLU A 271 9.20 3.28 -11.73
N ASN A 272 7.96 3.59 -12.11
CA ASN A 272 7.12 4.53 -11.37
C ASN A 272 6.90 4.09 -9.91
N LYS A 273 6.75 2.79 -9.64
CA LYS A 273 6.72 2.25 -8.26
C LYS A 273 8.06 2.44 -7.54
N ARG A 274 9.19 2.20 -8.21
CA ARG A 274 10.54 2.41 -7.64
C ARG A 274 10.74 3.87 -7.25
N VAL A 275 10.43 4.81 -8.14
CA VAL A 275 10.52 6.26 -7.89
C VAL A 275 9.59 6.67 -6.74
N GLN A 276 8.34 6.19 -6.70
CA GLN A 276 7.42 6.49 -5.58
C GLN A 276 7.90 5.95 -4.22
N VAL A 277 8.51 4.76 -4.19
CA VAL A 277 9.09 4.21 -2.94
C VAL A 277 10.33 4.99 -2.54
N ALA A 278 11.21 5.30 -3.48
CA ALA A 278 12.39 6.14 -3.27
C ALA A 278 12.02 7.53 -2.72
N GLY A 279 10.98 8.17 -3.26
CA GLY A 279 10.48 9.46 -2.79
C GLY A 279 9.91 9.42 -1.37
N LYS A 280 9.25 8.33 -0.97
CA LYS A 280 8.82 8.14 0.43
C LYS A 280 10.02 8.01 1.37
N LEU A 281 10.93 7.09 1.06
CA LEU A 281 12.15 6.86 1.85
C LEU A 281 13.01 8.12 1.96
N PHE A 282 13.12 8.89 0.88
CA PHE A 282 13.81 10.17 0.85
C PHE A 282 13.13 11.21 1.75
N ASN A 283 11.80 11.36 1.71
CA ASN A 283 11.09 12.32 2.54
C ASN A 283 11.18 11.98 4.04
N ASP A 284 11.14 10.70 4.39
CA ASP A 284 11.36 10.23 5.76
C ASP A 284 12.79 10.53 6.21
N PHE A 285 13.79 10.22 5.39
CA PHE A 285 15.21 10.55 5.65
C PHE A 285 15.43 12.05 5.82
N LYS A 286 14.88 12.87 4.91
CA LYS A 286 14.94 14.33 4.95
C LYS A 286 14.35 14.87 6.26
N THR A 287 13.18 14.39 6.66
CA THR A 287 12.54 14.75 7.93
C THR A 287 13.42 14.39 9.13
N GLN A 288 14.02 13.19 9.14
CA GLN A 288 14.92 12.75 10.21
C GLN A 288 16.21 13.60 10.25
N VAL A 289 16.86 13.86 9.11
CA VAL A 289 18.06 14.72 9.01
C VAL A 289 17.77 16.13 9.52
N MET A 290 16.60 16.69 9.19
CA MET A 290 16.18 18.03 9.64
C MET A 290 16.00 18.15 11.16
N THR A 291 15.91 17.05 11.91
CA THR A 291 15.94 17.10 13.39
C THR A 291 17.33 17.38 13.96
N GLY A 292 18.40 17.22 13.17
CA GLY A 292 19.78 17.28 13.67
C GLY A 292 20.12 16.16 14.66
N ARG A 293 19.41 15.03 14.64
CA ARG A 293 19.78 13.82 15.37
C ARG A 293 20.76 12.99 14.52
N ALA A 294 21.62 12.21 15.19
CA ALA A 294 22.45 11.23 14.50
C ALA A 294 21.56 10.12 13.93
N LEU A 295 21.81 9.75 12.67
CA LEU A 295 21.12 8.65 12.00
C LEU A 295 22.05 7.44 11.90
N ASP A 296 21.46 6.27 11.82
CA ASP A 296 22.17 5.01 11.62
C ASP A 296 22.76 4.92 10.20
N ASP A 297 24.03 4.50 10.08
CA ASP A 297 24.76 4.50 8.81
C ASP A 297 24.16 3.51 7.80
N ASP A 298 23.64 2.36 8.24
CA ASP A 298 22.98 1.39 7.35
C ASP A 298 21.66 1.96 6.82
N TYR A 299 20.87 2.64 7.67
CA TYR A 299 19.67 3.37 7.21
C TYR A 299 20.03 4.44 6.15
N VAL A 300 21.05 5.27 6.42
CA VAL A 300 21.50 6.30 5.47
C VAL A 300 21.91 5.70 4.13
N ASN A 301 22.64 4.57 4.14
CA ASN A 301 23.10 3.91 2.92
C ASN A 301 21.97 3.21 2.14
N ASN A 302 21.04 2.55 2.83
CA ASN A 302 19.87 1.91 2.21
C ASN A 302 18.95 2.91 1.48
N VAL A 303 18.74 4.11 2.05
CA VAL A 303 18.02 5.19 1.36
C VAL A 303 18.81 5.67 0.14
N GLY A 304 20.14 5.74 0.23
CA GLY A 304 21.03 6.15 -0.87
C GLY A 304 20.95 5.25 -2.10
N GLU A 305 21.00 3.93 -1.92
CA GLU A 305 20.82 2.99 -3.04
C GLU A 305 19.39 3.03 -3.60
N SER A 306 18.38 3.31 -2.76
CA SER A 306 16.98 3.42 -3.20
C SER A 306 16.71 4.62 -4.12
N VAL A 307 17.32 5.78 -3.84
CA VAL A 307 17.13 7.02 -4.62
C VAL A 307 18.01 7.13 -5.86
N LYS A 308 18.99 6.24 -6.02
CA LYS A 308 19.98 6.25 -7.11
C LYS A 308 19.31 6.22 -8.48
N GLY A 309 19.72 7.11 -9.38
CA GLY A 309 19.11 7.28 -10.69
C GLY A 309 17.65 7.74 -10.65
N THR A 310 17.18 8.35 -9.56
CA THR A 310 15.87 9.04 -9.48
C THR A 310 16.07 10.55 -9.37
N GLU A 311 15.00 11.33 -9.57
CA GLU A 311 15.01 12.77 -9.34
C GLU A 311 15.38 13.18 -7.89
N HIS A 312 15.26 12.26 -6.92
CA HIS A 312 15.55 12.52 -5.51
C HIS A 312 17.05 12.40 -5.15
N GLU A 313 17.90 11.84 -6.02
CA GLU A 313 19.31 11.57 -5.70
C GLU A 313 20.07 12.84 -5.31
N GLY A 314 19.90 13.94 -6.08
CA GLY A 314 20.58 15.20 -5.81
C GLY A 314 20.21 15.82 -4.47
N GLU A 315 18.93 15.78 -4.08
CA GLU A 315 18.48 16.33 -2.79
C GLU A 315 18.86 15.41 -1.63
N TYR A 316 18.89 14.08 -1.82
CA TYR A 316 19.46 13.14 -0.85
C TYR A 316 20.94 13.44 -0.57
N GLN A 317 21.77 13.65 -1.60
CA GLN A 317 23.19 13.95 -1.40
C GLN A 317 23.41 15.26 -0.64
N PHE A 318 22.59 16.29 -0.91
CA PHE A 318 22.59 17.53 -0.13
C PHE A 318 22.31 17.28 1.36
N TYR A 319 21.21 16.58 1.69
CA TYR A 319 20.87 16.30 3.10
C TYR A 319 21.89 15.38 3.78
N LYS A 320 22.46 14.40 3.05
CA LYS A 320 23.56 13.54 3.57
C LYS A 320 24.78 14.38 3.96
N GLN A 321 25.21 15.31 3.11
CA GLN A 321 26.34 16.20 3.40
C GLN A 321 26.05 17.16 4.57
N GLN A 322 24.83 17.71 4.66
CA GLN A 322 24.47 18.66 5.72
C GLN A 322 24.10 18.02 7.06
N SER A 323 23.81 16.71 7.11
CA SER A 323 23.43 15.98 8.33
C SER A 323 24.39 16.24 9.51
N LEU A 324 25.71 16.19 9.28
CA LEU A 324 26.71 16.48 10.31
C LEU A 324 26.69 17.95 10.78
N ASN A 325 26.32 18.89 9.91
CA ASN A 325 26.21 20.31 10.27
C ASN A 325 24.95 20.57 11.11
N PHE A 326 23.81 19.98 10.72
CA PHE A 326 22.58 20.00 11.53
C PHE A 326 22.80 19.33 12.89
N GLY A 327 23.51 18.20 12.94
CA GLY A 327 23.87 17.49 14.18
C GLY A 327 24.91 18.17 15.07
N ARG A 328 25.70 19.10 14.52
CA ARG A 328 26.54 20.02 15.31
C ARG A 328 25.71 21.18 15.85
N PHE A 329 24.85 21.76 15.01
CA PHE A 329 23.99 22.88 15.39
C PHE A 329 22.97 22.52 16.47
N SER A 330 22.34 21.34 16.41
CA SER A 330 21.36 20.87 17.40
C SER A 330 21.92 20.77 18.82
N LYS A 331 23.23 20.50 18.95
CA LYS A 331 23.93 20.35 20.23
C LYS A 331 24.29 21.67 20.91
N LEU A 332 24.34 22.79 20.18
CA LEU A 332 24.61 24.12 20.74
C LEU A 332 23.49 24.59 21.68
N SER A 333 23.79 25.50 22.61
CA SER A 333 22.74 26.17 23.39
C SER A 333 21.84 27.00 22.47
N THR A 334 20.59 27.23 22.86
CA THR A 334 19.65 28.05 22.08
C THR A 334 20.17 29.48 21.87
N SER A 335 20.96 30.00 22.82
CA SER A 335 21.64 31.31 22.69
C SER A 335 22.71 31.31 21.58
N GLU A 336 23.49 30.24 21.46
CA GLU A 336 24.48 30.06 20.39
C GLU A 336 23.81 29.77 19.03
N GLN A 337 22.74 28.98 19.03
CA GLN A 337 21.91 28.73 17.85
C GLN A 337 21.33 30.03 17.29
N LEU A 338 20.71 30.86 18.13
CA LEU A 338 20.18 32.17 17.76
C LEU A 338 21.28 33.10 17.24
N LYS A 339 22.47 33.10 17.87
CA LYS A 339 23.62 33.86 17.40
C LYS A 339 24.02 33.44 15.98
N LEU A 340 24.19 32.14 15.71
CA LEU A 340 24.54 31.64 14.38
C LEU A 340 23.46 31.91 13.32
N ILE A 341 22.18 31.75 13.66
CA ILE A 341 21.05 32.13 12.78
C ILE A 341 21.14 33.61 12.40
N ASN A 342 21.39 34.49 13.38
CA ASN A 342 21.51 35.93 13.14
C ASN A 342 22.76 36.29 12.32
N GLU A 343 23.89 35.62 12.56
CA GLU A 343 25.10 35.78 11.75
C GLU A 343 24.89 35.33 10.28
N GLN A 344 24.18 34.23 10.07
CA GLN A 344 23.85 33.74 8.72
C GLN A 344 22.88 34.67 7.99
N LYS A 345 21.84 35.16 8.66
CA LYS A 345 20.93 36.20 8.13
C LYS A 345 21.67 37.49 7.78
N ALA A 346 22.61 37.93 8.63
CA ALA A 346 23.42 39.10 8.37
C ALA A 346 24.34 38.91 7.15
N LYS A 347 24.97 37.73 7.00
CA LYS A 347 25.77 37.38 5.82
C LYS A 347 24.93 37.38 4.54
N ALA A 348 23.78 36.71 4.54
CA ALA A 348 22.88 36.65 3.38
C ALA A 348 22.39 38.05 2.93
N LYS A 349 22.20 38.98 3.87
CA LYS A 349 21.83 40.37 3.56
C LYS A 349 23.00 41.23 3.04
N ASN A 350 24.21 40.97 3.49
CA ASN A 350 25.37 41.86 3.29
C ASN A 350 26.41 41.33 2.30
N SER A 351 26.24 40.13 1.74
CA SER A 351 27.17 39.51 0.80
C SER A 351 26.46 38.77 -0.32
N LYS A 352 27.10 38.65 -1.49
CA LYS A 352 26.57 37.87 -2.62
C LYS A 352 27.02 36.41 -2.47
N SER A 353 26.07 35.48 -2.41
CA SER A 353 26.37 34.05 -2.47
C SER A 353 26.34 33.52 -3.92
N ALA A 354 27.11 32.47 -4.16
CA ALA A 354 27.07 31.68 -5.40
C ALA A 354 25.95 30.62 -5.40
N ASP A 355 25.41 30.25 -4.22
CA ASP A 355 24.27 29.34 -4.07
C ASP A 355 23.34 29.80 -2.92
N PRO A 356 22.53 30.86 -3.13
CA PRO A 356 21.60 31.36 -2.12
C PRO A 356 20.53 30.32 -1.73
N ALA A 357 20.15 29.42 -2.64
CA ALA A 357 19.07 28.47 -2.42
C ALA A 357 19.47 27.37 -1.42
N SER A 358 20.71 26.88 -1.49
CA SER A 358 21.25 25.96 -0.47
C SER A 358 21.43 26.66 0.89
N GLU A 359 21.87 27.92 0.90
CA GLU A 359 22.01 28.69 2.14
C GLU A 359 20.66 28.93 2.84
N GLU A 360 19.61 29.26 2.09
CA GLU A 360 18.24 29.44 2.60
C GLU A 360 17.67 28.12 3.15
N LYS A 361 17.88 27.00 2.45
CA LYS A 361 17.52 25.65 2.96
C LYS A 361 18.21 25.34 4.29
N ILE A 362 19.51 25.57 4.41
CA ILE A 362 20.27 25.33 5.66
C ILE A 362 19.73 26.22 6.79
N LEU A 363 19.49 27.50 6.51
CA LEU A 363 18.96 28.45 7.49
C LEU A 363 17.59 28.03 8.00
N GLY A 364 16.67 27.62 7.12
CA GLY A 364 15.33 27.15 7.52
C GLY A 364 15.37 25.90 8.42
N VAL A 365 16.34 25.00 8.21
CA VAL A 365 16.56 23.85 9.11
C VAL A 365 17.10 24.31 10.46
N TYR A 366 18.07 25.23 10.50
CA TYR A 366 18.56 25.80 11.76
C TYR A 366 17.46 26.51 12.56
N GLU A 367 16.59 27.29 11.90
CA GLU A 367 15.44 27.93 12.55
C GLU A 367 14.45 26.91 13.11
N SER A 368 14.17 25.83 12.38
CA SER A 368 13.31 24.74 12.85
C SER A 368 13.88 24.01 14.07
N ILE A 369 15.18 23.66 14.05
CA ILE A 369 15.88 23.03 15.17
C ILE A 369 15.86 23.93 16.41
N TYR A 370 16.11 25.24 16.23
CA TYR A 370 16.06 26.23 17.32
C TYR A 370 14.64 26.37 17.91
N ALA A 371 13.62 26.46 17.06
CA ALA A 371 12.23 26.60 17.49
C ALA A 371 11.74 25.37 18.27
N GLU A 372 12.05 24.16 17.79
CA GLU A 372 11.69 22.93 18.50
C GLU A 372 12.48 22.78 19.80
N LYS A 373 13.78 23.12 19.83
CA LYS A 373 14.59 23.08 21.06
C LYS A 373 14.07 24.05 22.13
N LEU A 374 13.64 25.26 21.76
CA LEU A 374 12.96 26.18 22.67
C LEU A 374 11.64 25.59 23.19
N LYS A 375 10.81 25.05 22.30
CA LYS A 375 9.52 24.44 22.65
C LYS A 375 9.68 23.27 23.61
N THR A 376 10.67 22.39 23.37
CA THR A 376 11.01 21.29 24.28
C THR A 376 11.57 21.83 25.60
N GLY A 377 12.48 22.80 25.57
CA GLY A 377 13.04 23.42 26.77
C GLY A 377 12.02 24.15 27.66
N GLN A 378 10.87 24.57 27.12
CA GLN A 378 9.77 25.20 27.86
C GLN A 378 8.72 24.19 28.38
N ASN A 379 8.49 23.09 27.65
CA ASN A 379 7.42 22.12 27.96
C ASN A 379 7.93 20.84 28.62
N ASN A 380 9.03 20.27 28.12
CA ASN A 380 9.65 19.05 28.65
C ASN A 380 11.19 19.19 28.70
N PRO A 381 11.75 20.01 29.59
CA PRO A 381 13.21 20.20 29.70
C PRO A 381 13.95 18.91 30.07
N ASN A 382 13.29 17.94 30.72
CA ASN A 382 13.85 16.62 30.98
C ASN A 382 14.16 15.84 29.69
N GLN A 383 13.42 16.06 28.60
CA GLN A 383 13.77 15.48 27.30
C GLN A 383 15.14 16.00 26.82
N LEU A 384 15.43 17.31 26.97
CA LEU A 384 16.73 17.88 26.58
C LEU A 384 17.88 17.34 27.45
N VAL A 385 17.62 17.05 28.73
CA VAL A 385 18.58 16.39 29.63
C VAL A 385 18.92 14.98 29.13
N ALA A 386 17.90 14.19 28.77
CA ALA A 386 18.08 12.84 28.23
C ALA A 386 18.77 12.85 26.85
N GLU A 387 18.41 13.80 25.96
CA GLU A 387 19.07 14.00 24.65
C GLU A 387 20.55 14.44 24.79
N ALA A 388 20.92 15.08 25.90
CA ALA A 388 22.31 15.38 26.24
C ALA A 388 23.07 14.18 26.85
N GLY A 389 22.43 13.02 27.01
CA GLY A 389 23.01 11.81 27.61
C GLY A 389 23.12 11.86 29.14
N ILE A 390 22.42 12.80 29.79
CA ILE A 390 22.39 12.93 31.24
C ILE A 390 21.18 12.14 31.79
N GLN A 391 21.37 11.44 32.90
CA GLN A 391 20.29 10.66 33.52
C GLN A 391 19.15 11.56 34.02
N VAL A 392 17.92 11.15 33.71
CA VAL A 392 16.68 11.70 34.27
C VAL A 392 16.03 10.62 35.14
N ASN A 393 15.63 10.99 36.36
CA ASN A 393 14.94 10.12 37.28
C ASN A 393 13.42 10.23 37.12
N THR A 394 12.75 9.09 36.93
CA THR A 394 11.28 8.98 36.98
C THR A 394 10.77 9.23 38.40
N ILE A 395 9.70 10.02 38.54
CA ILE A 395 9.09 10.36 39.82
C ILE A 395 7.82 9.53 40.03
N GLU A 396 7.95 8.42 40.76
CA GLU A 396 6.83 7.53 41.02
C GLU A 396 5.79 8.18 41.95
N PRO A 397 4.50 8.27 41.57
CA PRO A 397 3.50 9.02 42.33
C PRO A 397 3.33 8.55 43.78
N ALA A 398 3.56 7.26 44.04
CA ALA A 398 3.50 6.69 45.38
C ALA A 398 4.65 7.16 46.29
N GLU A 399 5.84 7.40 45.74
CA GLU A 399 7.02 7.81 46.51
C GLU A 399 6.83 9.16 47.20
N LEU A 400 6.04 10.08 46.60
CA LEU A 400 5.70 11.37 47.22
C LEU A 400 5.12 11.23 48.64
N LYS A 401 4.44 10.10 48.93
CA LYS A 401 3.90 9.78 50.26
C LYS A 401 4.73 8.74 51.01
N THR A 402 5.17 7.66 50.35
CA THR A 402 5.83 6.53 51.03
C THR A 402 7.33 6.75 51.27
N ASN A 403 7.98 7.58 50.44
CA ASN A 403 9.39 7.94 50.55
C ASN A 403 9.62 9.41 50.10
N PRO A 404 9.04 10.40 50.82
CA PRO A 404 9.07 11.80 50.40
C PRO A 404 10.50 12.35 50.26
N LYS A 405 11.46 11.81 51.02
CA LYS A 405 12.88 12.18 50.90
C LYS A 405 13.50 11.67 49.60
N GLY A 406 13.29 10.40 49.25
CA GLY A 406 13.78 9.84 47.99
C GLY A 406 13.17 10.53 46.76
N ALA A 407 11.87 10.84 46.80
CA ALA A 407 11.22 11.63 45.76
C ALA A 407 11.81 13.04 45.65
N ALA A 408 12.02 13.73 46.78
CA ALA A 408 12.67 15.04 46.80
C ALA A 408 14.10 15.01 46.23
N GLN A 409 14.90 14.00 46.55
CA GLN A 409 16.25 13.83 46.01
C GLN A 409 16.23 13.67 44.48
N LYS A 410 15.44 12.72 43.95
CA LYS A 410 15.30 12.52 42.49
C LYS A 410 14.90 13.80 41.75
N ILE A 411 14.00 14.59 42.35
CA ILE A 411 13.55 15.88 41.83
C ILE A 411 14.70 16.91 41.82
N VAL A 412 15.48 17.02 42.91
CA VAL A 412 16.64 17.92 42.99
C VAL A 412 17.73 17.51 41.99
N ASP A 413 17.95 16.21 41.80
CA ASP A 413 18.87 15.67 40.80
C ASP A 413 18.43 16.07 39.38
N ASN A 414 17.17 15.83 39.00
CA ASN A 414 16.62 16.27 37.72
C ASN A 414 16.78 17.78 37.49
N ALA A 415 16.49 18.59 38.52
CA ALA A 415 16.64 20.04 38.48
C ALA A 415 18.10 20.46 38.25
N THR A 416 19.03 19.78 38.91
CA THR A 416 20.48 20.01 38.77
C THR A 416 20.95 19.64 37.37
N SER A 417 20.47 18.52 36.82
CA SER A 417 20.72 18.10 35.44
C SER A 417 20.17 19.10 34.40
N GLN A 418 19.00 19.71 34.64
CA GLN A 418 18.48 20.80 33.79
C GLN A 418 19.38 22.04 33.84
N LEU A 419 19.82 22.45 35.03
CA LEU A 419 20.74 23.59 35.21
C LEU A 419 22.12 23.31 34.58
N ALA A 420 22.56 22.04 34.54
CA ALA A 420 23.82 21.62 33.91
C ALA A 420 23.84 21.82 32.38
N LEU A 421 22.68 21.96 31.72
CA LEU A 421 22.58 22.31 30.30
C LEU A 421 23.06 23.74 30.00
N LYS A 422 23.19 24.61 31.02
CA LYS A 422 23.70 25.99 30.93
C LYS A 422 22.99 26.88 29.89
N ASP A 423 21.71 26.62 29.65
CA ASP A 423 20.89 27.38 28.70
C ASP A 423 19.79 28.16 29.45
N ASN A 424 19.90 29.49 29.40
CA ASN A 424 19.00 30.42 30.09
C ASN A 424 17.56 30.42 29.53
N ASN A 425 17.33 29.86 28.34
CA ASN A 425 15.99 29.79 27.73
C ASN A 425 15.27 28.47 28.06
N ILE A 426 15.89 27.56 28.81
CA ILE A 426 15.26 26.34 29.32
C ILE A 426 14.53 26.68 30.63
N LYS A 427 13.28 26.22 30.74
CA LYS A 427 12.47 26.38 31.95
C LYS A 427 12.92 25.35 32.98
N LEU A 428 13.11 25.77 34.23
CA LEU A 428 13.28 24.84 35.34
C LEU A 428 11.94 24.15 35.64
N ALA A 429 11.82 22.86 35.30
CA ALA A 429 10.64 22.05 35.52
C ALA A 429 11.07 20.60 35.84
N PRO A 430 11.51 20.32 37.09
CA PRO A 430 12.20 19.08 37.44
C PRO A 430 11.40 17.78 37.28
N ILE A 431 10.06 17.84 37.39
CA ILE A 431 9.17 16.70 37.11
C ILE A 431 8.89 16.65 35.60
N SER A 432 9.05 15.48 34.98
CA SER A 432 8.81 15.25 33.54
C SER A 432 7.36 15.54 33.13
N GLN A 433 7.12 15.82 31.85
CA GLN A 433 5.76 16.06 31.35
C GLN A 433 4.89 14.80 31.47
N GLU A 434 5.52 13.64 31.39
CA GLU A 434 4.97 12.29 31.49
C GLU A 434 4.51 11.96 32.92
N ASP A 435 5.35 12.26 33.93
CA ASP A 435 5.04 11.95 35.34
C ASP A 435 4.08 12.98 35.97
N LEU A 436 4.14 14.23 35.50
CA LEU A 436 3.49 15.38 36.12
C LEU A 436 1.97 15.21 36.40
N PRO A 437 1.13 14.63 35.51
CA PRO A 437 -0.29 14.44 35.78
C PRO A 437 -0.55 13.53 36.99
N ASN A 438 0.22 12.45 37.11
CA ASN A 438 0.09 11.49 38.19
C ASN A 438 0.73 12.01 39.49
N ALA A 439 1.89 12.66 39.40
CA ALA A 439 2.54 13.33 40.53
C ALA A 439 1.63 14.43 41.14
N LYS A 440 0.97 15.25 40.31
CA LYS A 440 -0.06 16.22 40.74
C LYS A 440 -1.21 15.54 41.49
N LYS A 441 -1.78 14.47 40.92
CA LYS A 441 -2.90 13.73 41.53
C LYS A 441 -2.53 13.13 42.89
N ALA A 442 -1.33 12.56 43.01
CA ALA A 442 -0.81 12.04 44.27
C ALA A 442 -0.56 13.16 45.29
N PHE A 443 0.11 14.25 44.88
CA PHE A 443 0.35 15.41 45.72
C PHE A 443 -0.95 16.03 46.24
N ASP A 444 -1.98 16.18 45.39
CA ASP A 444 -3.27 16.72 45.81
C ASP A 444 -3.99 15.84 46.85
N ALA A 445 -3.88 14.51 46.72
CA ALA A 445 -4.46 13.53 47.63
C ALA A 445 -3.71 13.37 48.97
N MET A 446 -2.50 13.94 49.10
CA MET A 446 -1.75 13.93 50.36
C MET A 446 -2.43 14.77 51.45
N SER A 447 -2.27 14.37 52.72
CA SER A 447 -2.74 15.16 53.86
C SER A 447 -1.92 16.45 54.01
N VAL A 448 -2.41 17.40 54.82
CA VAL A 448 -1.67 18.65 55.14
C VAL A 448 -0.28 18.33 55.70
N ASN A 449 -0.18 17.39 56.63
CA ASN A 449 1.09 16.97 57.23
C ASN A 449 2.02 16.30 56.21
N ASP A 450 1.49 15.41 55.35
CA ASP A 450 2.28 14.77 54.30
C ASP A 450 2.88 15.81 53.32
N LYS A 451 2.06 16.80 52.91
CA LYS A 451 2.49 17.90 52.05
C LYS A 451 3.60 18.74 52.70
N LEU A 452 3.44 19.09 53.99
CA LEU A 452 4.45 19.84 54.75
C LEU A 452 5.75 19.06 54.96
N ASN A 453 5.65 17.74 55.15
CA ASN A 453 6.81 16.84 55.26
C ASN A 453 7.57 16.77 53.92
N PHE A 454 6.86 16.63 52.80
CA PHE A 454 7.46 16.67 51.46
C PHE A 454 8.11 18.03 51.16
N ILE A 455 7.41 19.15 51.43
CA ILE A 455 7.96 20.52 51.28
C ILE A 455 9.24 20.68 52.13
N GLY A 456 9.22 20.22 53.39
CA GLY A 456 10.38 20.27 54.28
C GLY A 456 11.55 19.42 53.78
N GLY A 457 11.28 18.21 53.27
CA GLY A 457 12.28 17.35 52.65
C GLY A 457 12.90 18.00 51.41
N LEU A 458 12.07 18.55 50.51
CA LEU A 458 12.51 19.25 49.30
C LEU A 458 13.39 20.48 49.60
N ILE A 459 13.04 21.27 50.62
CA ILE A 459 13.87 22.39 51.10
C ILE A 459 15.20 21.88 51.71
N SER A 460 15.18 20.70 52.36
CA SER A 460 16.38 20.08 52.94
C SER A 460 17.34 19.55 51.87
N GLU A 461 16.85 18.79 50.89
CA GLU A 461 17.69 18.22 49.82
C GLU A 461 18.23 19.28 48.85
N SER A 462 17.50 20.37 48.63
CA SER A 462 17.98 21.52 47.82
C SER A 462 18.93 22.46 48.58
N LYS A 463 19.17 22.24 49.87
CA LYS A 463 20.03 23.11 50.69
C LYS A 463 21.50 22.97 50.31
N GLY A 464 22.11 24.06 49.87
CA GLY A 464 23.51 24.08 49.41
C GLY A 464 23.70 23.71 47.94
N VAL A 465 22.64 23.26 47.27
CA VAL A 465 22.62 23.10 45.80
C VAL A 465 22.53 24.48 45.15
N GLN A 466 23.24 24.68 44.04
CA GLN A 466 23.16 25.92 43.26
C GLN A 466 21.70 26.17 42.85
N SER A 467 21.22 27.40 43.08
CA SER A 467 19.83 27.80 42.82
C SER A 467 18.76 26.96 43.57
N GLY A 468 19.09 26.34 44.71
CA GLY A 468 18.17 25.49 45.48
C GLY A 468 16.77 26.10 45.75
N ASN A 469 16.69 27.41 45.99
CA ASN A 469 15.40 28.11 46.15
C ASN A 469 14.53 28.12 44.88
N ALA A 470 15.16 28.20 43.70
CA ALA A 470 14.45 28.06 42.44
C ALA A 470 14.03 26.61 42.19
N ILE A 471 14.83 25.62 42.61
CA ILE A 471 14.52 24.18 42.46
C ILE A 471 13.25 23.81 43.23
N TRP A 472 13.20 24.10 44.54
CA TRP A 472 12.00 23.76 45.32
C TRP A 472 10.81 24.61 44.90
N GLY A 473 11.01 25.89 44.57
CA GLY A 473 9.95 26.78 44.06
C GLY A 473 9.33 26.29 42.75
N ALA A 474 10.16 25.87 41.78
CA ALA A 474 9.70 25.32 40.51
C ALA A 474 8.92 24.02 40.68
N THR A 475 9.41 23.12 41.54
CA THR A 475 8.73 21.85 41.86
C THR A 475 7.35 22.09 42.48
N LEU A 476 7.24 22.99 43.46
CA LEU A 476 5.96 23.32 44.09
C LEU A 476 5.02 24.04 43.11
N GLY A 477 5.56 24.89 42.22
CA GLY A 477 4.80 25.46 41.12
C GLY A 477 4.28 24.40 40.12
N GLN A 478 5.08 23.37 39.81
CA GLN A 478 4.64 22.24 38.97
C GLN A 478 3.52 21.45 39.65
N LEU A 479 3.73 20.96 40.86
CA LEU A 479 2.76 20.14 41.61
C LEU A 479 1.48 20.92 41.95
N GLY A 480 1.61 22.19 42.33
CA GLY A 480 0.49 23.10 42.58
C GLY A 480 -0.24 23.58 41.31
N GLY A 481 0.22 23.20 40.12
CA GLY A 481 -0.41 23.62 38.85
C GLY A 481 -0.31 25.12 38.57
N GLY A 482 0.70 25.80 39.11
CA GLY A 482 0.88 27.26 39.06
C GLY A 482 0.31 28.02 40.25
N ASP A 483 -0.35 27.33 41.20
CA ASP A 483 -0.86 27.96 42.42
C ASP A 483 0.30 28.42 43.33
N LEU A 484 0.41 29.74 43.48
CA LEU A 484 1.47 30.42 44.22
C LEU A 484 1.39 30.19 45.74
N SER A 485 0.24 29.72 46.26
CA SER A 485 0.09 29.38 47.68
C SER A 485 1.07 28.29 48.12
N TYR A 486 1.29 27.24 47.31
CA TYR A 486 2.27 26.19 47.62
C TYR A 486 3.71 26.72 47.66
N ILE A 487 4.06 27.64 46.77
CA ILE A 487 5.38 28.29 46.76
C ILE A 487 5.54 29.14 48.04
N MET A 488 4.52 29.91 48.41
CA MET A 488 4.55 30.72 49.64
C MET A 488 4.52 29.87 50.92
N ALA A 489 3.88 28.70 50.91
CA ALA A 489 4.00 27.71 51.98
C ALA A 489 5.44 27.17 52.09
N GLY A 490 6.14 26.99 50.97
CA GLY A 490 7.58 26.69 50.93
C GLY A 490 8.42 27.81 51.56
N VAL A 491 8.16 29.08 51.21
CA VAL A 491 8.81 30.25 51.84
C VAL A 491 8.55 30.27 53.34
N ALA A 492 7.31 30.09 53.76
CA ALA A 492 6.91 30.06 55.18
C ALA A 492 7.57 28.91 55.94
N ARG A 493 7.65 27.72 55.34
CA ARG A 493 8.28 26.54 55.93
C ARG A 493 9.79 26.69 56.06
N MET A 494 10.46 27.18 55.02
CA MET A 494 11.90 27.47 55.01
C MET A 494 12.27 28.49 56.11
N ASN A 495 11.43 29.50 56.31
CA ASN A 495 11.66 30.56 57.28
C ASN A 495 11.08 30.28 58.67
N ASN A 496 10.32 29.19 58.86
CA ASN A 496 9.61 28.88 60.11
C ASN A 496 8.70 30.05 60.56
N PHE A 497 7.92 30.60 59.61
CA PHE A 497 6.98 31.69 59.85
C PHE A 497 5.82 31.24 60.74
N LYS A 498 5.47 32.09 61.71
CA LYS A 498 4.41 31.86 62.68
C LYS A 498 3.55 33.09 62.88
N SER A 499 2.27 32.91 63.20
CA SER A 499 1.42 34.01 63.68
C SER A 499 1.91 34.52 65.04
N THR A 500 1.40 35.67 65.48
CA THR A 500 1.62 36.21 66.83
C THR A 500 1.16 35.26 67.94
N GLN A 501 0.27 34.31 67.63
CA GLN A 501 -0.22 33.25 68.54
C GLN A 501 0.54 31.92 68.37
N GLY A 502 1.65 31.90 67.61
CA GLY A 502 2.53 30.74 67.45
C GLY A 502 2.10 29.70 66.41
N GLU A 503 1.00 29.94 65.70
CA GLU A 503 0.43 29.08 64.64
C GLU A 503 1.36 29.02 63.42
N ASP A 504 1.60 27.81 62.89
CA ASP A 504 2.50 27.60 61.75
C ASP A 504 1.86 28.07 60.44
N VAL A 505 2.49 29.05 59.79
CA VAL A 505 1.92 29.75 58.63
C VAL A 505 1.92 28.86 57.39
N ALA A 506 2.91 27.96 57.25
CA ALA A 506 2.91 26.98 56.17
C ALA A 506 1.71 26.02 56.30
N THR A 507 1.39 25.57 57.51
CA THR A 507 0.22 24.73 57.82
C THR A 507 -1.08 25.45 57.48
N ALA A 508 -1.24 26.71 57.89
CA ALA A 508 -2.41 27.52 57.57
C ALA A 508 -2.59 27.69 56.04
N ILE A 509 -1.50 27.95 55.30
CA ILE A 509 -1.56 28.05 53.83
C ILE A 509 -1.95 26.71 53.19
N ILE A 510 -1.30 25.59 53.54
CA ILE A 510 -1.57 24.28 52.91
C ILE A 510 -2.98 23.78 53.25
N SER A 511 -3.41 23.91 54.51
CA SER A 511 -4.77 23.57 54.94
C SER A 511 -5.80 24.42 54.18
N GLY A 512 -5.58 25.72 54.09
CA GLY A 512 -6.47 26.66 53.40
C GLY A 512 -6.55 26.43 51.89
N THR A 513 -5.42 26.12 51.26
CA THR A 513 -5.38 25.76 49.82
C THR A 513 -6.17 24.48 49.56
N GLN A 514 -6.11 23.51 50.48
CA GLN A 514 -6.91 22.29 50.41
C GLN A 514 -8.41 22.56 50.67
N ALA A 515 -8.73 23.45 51.60
CA ALA A 515 -10.10 23.92 51.85
C ALA A 515 -10.72 24.61 50.61
N LEU A 516 -9.94 25.45 49.93
CA LEU A 516 -10.37 26.13 48.69
C LEU A 516 -10.65 25.17 47.51
N LYS A 517 -10.10 23.95 47.54
CA LYS A 517 -10.46 22.89 46.57
C LYS A 517 -11.80 22.21 46.91
N ASN A 518 -12.29 22.33 48.14
CA ASN A 518 -13.63 21.87 48.52
C ASN A 518 -14.69 22.90 48.08
N LYS A 519 -15.48 22.53 47.06
CA LYS A 519 -16.54 23.37 46.48
C LYS A 519 -17.69 23.74 47.44
N GLN A 520 -17.70 23.20 48.66
CA GLN A 520 -18.70 23.51 49.69
C GLN A 520 -18.34 24.75 50.52
N LEU A 521 -17.08 25.21 50.51
CA LEU A 521 -16.68 26.40 51.25
C LEU A 521 -17.15 27.67 50.55
N ILE A 522 -18.03 28.43 51.20
CA ILE A 522 -18.39 29.79 50.78
C ILE A 522 -17.23 30.71 51.17
N MET A 523 -16.76 31.51 50.21
CA MET A 523 -15.70 32.51 50.37
C MET A 523 -16.19 33.87 49.89
N PRO A 524 -15.63 34.99 50.39
CA PRO A 524 -15.87 36.31 49.84
C PRO A 524 -15.46 36.39 48.36
N LYS A 525 -16.06 37.31 47.60
CA LYS A 525 -15.68 37.59 46.22
C LYS A 525 -14.18 37.90 46.13
N ASP A 526 -13.55 37.40 45.07
CA ASP A 526 -12.12 37.57 44.83
C ASP A 526 -11.72 39.06 44.75
N ASP A 527 -12.62 39.92 44.27
CA ASP A 527 -12.40 41.37 44.19
C ASP A 527 -12.45 42.06 45.57
N ILE A 528 -13.29 41.59 46.50
CA ILE A 528 -13.28 42.05 47.90
C ILE A 528 -11.96 41.66 48.57
N LEU A 529 -11.53 40.41 48.38
CA LEU A 529 -10.25 39.93 48.90
C LEU A 529 -9.07 40.74 48.30
N LYS A 530 -9.07 41.01 46.99
CA LYS A 530 -8.05 41.86 46.34
C LYS A 530 -8.07 43.29 46.86
N GLN A 531 -9.26 43.87 47.05
CA GLN A 531 -9.41 45.20 47.62
C GLN A 531 -8.80 45.25 49.02
N LYS A 532 -9.21 44.35 49.92
CA LYS A 532 -8.69 44.29 51.30
C LYS A 532 -7.19 44.03 51.36
N PHE A 533 -6.67 43.16 50.50
CA PHE A 533 -5.23 42.95 50.36
C PHE A 533 -4.51 44.23 49.91
N SER A 534 -5.02 44.91 48.88
CA SER A 534 -4.42 46.13 48.32
C SER A 534 -4.47 47.31 49.31
N GLU A 535 -5.59 47.49 50.03
CA GLU A 535 -5.75 48.47 51.12
C GLU A 535 -4.70 48.24 52.23
N TYR A 536 -4.42 46.98 52.57
CA TYR A 536 -3.49 46.62 53.63
C TYR A 536 -2.02 46.78 53.23
N VAL A 537 -1.62 46.25 52.06
CA VAL A 537 -0.19 46.29 51.63
C VAL A 537 0.20 47.63 51.03
N GLY A 538 -0.72 48.33 50.35
CA GLY A 538 -0.39 49.56 49.61
C GLY A 538 0.86 49.39 48.72
N ASN A 539 1.86 50.25 48.93
CA ASN A 539 3.13 50.20 48.18
C ASN A 539 4.15 49.17 48.71
N SER A 540 3.84 48.41 49.78
CA SER A 540 4.82 47.55 50.46
C SER A 540 5.11 46.23 49.77
N ALA A 541 4.28 45.84 48.80
CA ALA A 541 4.39 44.61 48.02
C ALA A 541 3.98 44.85 46.57
N SER A 542 4.76 44.35 45.61
CA SER A 542 4.48 44.46 44.18
C SER A 542 4.93 43.20 43.41
N GLY A 543 4.47 43.06 42.17
CA GLY A 543 4.85 41.96 41.27
C GLY A 543 4.61 40.57 41.86
N ASN A 544 5.55 39.66 41.66
CA ASN A 544 5.43 38.27 42.12
C ASN A 544 5.28 38.15 43.64
N THR A 545 5.89 39.03 44.43
CA THR A 545 5.76 39.03 45.90
C THR A 545 4.33 39.35 46.31
N ALA A 546 3.69 40.35 45.70
CA ALA A 546 2.28 40.65 45.94
C ALA A 546 1.38 39.47 45.54
N ASN A 547 1.63 38.85 44.39
CA ASN A 547 0.84 37.70 43.91
C ASN A 547 0.96 36.48 44.84
N MET A 548 2.15 36.16 45.32
CA MET A 548 2.38 35.07 46.30
C MET A 548 1.73 35.38 47.65
N SER A 549 1.89 36.60 48.17
CA SER A 549 1.27 37.03 49.42
C SER A 549 -0.26 37.07 49.33
N PHE A 550 -0.84 37.45 48.18
CA PHE A 550 -2.28 37.42 47.97
C PHE A 550 -2.82 35.98 47.94
N ALA A 551 -2.14 35.06 47.25
CA ALA A 551 -2.52 33.64 47.23
C ALA A 551 -2.44 33.01 48.64
N ALA A 552 -1.41 33.33 49.41
CA ALA A 552 -1.28 32.93 50.80
C ALA A 552 -2.37 33.55 51.70
N PHE A 553 -2.66 34.85 51.56
CA PHE A 553 -3.74 35.52 52.28
C PHE A 553 -5.10 34.84 52.04
N LYS A 554 -5.45 34.58 50.79
CA LYS A 554 -6.69 33.90 50.41
C LYS A 554 -6.78 32.50 51.00
N SER A 555 -5.67 31.76 51.01
CA SER A 555 -5.59 30.43 51.61
C SER A 555 -5.71 30.49 53.14
N ILE A 556 -4.92 31.34 53.81
CA ILE A 556 -4.96 31.50 55.26
C ILE A 556 -6.37 31.95 55.71
N TYR A 557 -7.02 32.86 54.99
CA TYR A 557 -8.40 33.24 55.29
C TYR A 557 -9.35 32.03 55.24
N ALA A 558 -9.27 31.20 54.18
CA ALA A 558 -10.06 29.96 54.09
C ALA A 558 -9.79 28.99 55.26
N HIS A 559 -8.52 28.84 55.67
CA HIS A 559 -8.15 28.05 56.85
C HIS A 559 -8.75 28.62 58.14
N LEU A 560 -8.68 29.94 58.36
CA LEU A 560 -9.29 30.59 59.51
C LEU A 560 -10.82 30.44 59.51
N THR A 561 -11.48 30.49 58.35
CA THR A 561 -12.92 30.23 58.20
C THR A 561 -13.30 28.85 58.69
N GLU A 562 -12.62 27.79 58.22
CA GLU A 562 -12.88 26.42 58.68
C GLU A 562 -12.53 26.24 60.16
N ARG A 563 -11.34 26.68 60.59
CA ARG A 563 -10.83 26.52 61.96
C ARG A 563 -11.74 27.21 62.99
N ASN A 564 -12.22 28.41 62.68
CA ASN A 564 -13.12 29.16 63.55
C ASN A 564 -14.60 28.76 63.36
N SER A 565 -14.90 27.81 62.47
CA SER A 565 -16.28 27.43 62.07
C SER A 565 -17.15 28.60 61.60
N TYR A 566 -16.53 29.63 61.02
CA TYR A 566 -17.22 30.81 60.52
C TYR A 566 -18.06 30.44 59.29
N ARG A 567 -19.32 30.89 59.27
CA ARG A 567 -20.27 30.61 58.18
C ARG A 567 -20.67 31.91 57.51
N HIS A 568 -20.07 32.15 56.35
CA HIS A 568 -20.48 33.21 55.44
C HIS A 568 -21.97 33.08 55.07
N LYS A 569 -22.72 34.17 55.18
CA LYS A 569 -24.12 34.27 54.70
C LYS A 569 -24.18 34.18 53.18
N ASP A 570 -23.26 34.84 52.50
CA ASP A 570 -23.14 34.96 51.05
C ASP A 570 -21.68 35.27 50.66
N LYS A 571 -21.45 35.76 49.44
CA LYS A 571 -20.10 36.07 48.92
C LYS A 571 -19.65 37.51 49.20
N ASP A 572 -20.47 38.32 49.85
CA ASP A 572 -20.17 39.70 50.24
C ASP A 572 -19.87 39.81 51.76
N ASP A 573 -20.32 38.84 52.55
CA ASP A 573 -20.03 38.66 53.98
C ASP A 573 -18.55 38.28 54.23
N PHE A 574 -17.90 38.88 55.23
CA PHE A 574 -16.53 38.54 55.70
C PHE A 574 -16.30 39.02 57.15
N ASP A 575 -15.35 38.40 57.84
CA ASP A 575 -14.93 38.81 59.19
C ASP A 575 -13.65 39.67 59.15
N GLU A 576 -13.72 40.91 59.63
CA GLU A 576 -12.57 41.85 59.60
C GLU A 576 -11.39 41.38 60.46
N GLY A 577 -11.64 40.70 61.58
CA GLY A 577 -10.60 40.15 62.44
C GLY A 577 -9.79 39.06 61.76
N MET A 578 -10.47 38.14 61.07
CA MET A 578 -9.88 37.09 60.25
C MET A 578 -9.19 37.65 59.01
N ILE A 579 -9.75 38.65 58.33
CA ILE A 579 -9.08 39.36 57.23
C ILE A 579 -7.74 39.94 57.71
N ASN A 580 -7.74 40.72 58.80
CA ASN A 580 -6.52 41.31 59.36
C ASN A 580 -5.51 40.27 59.84
N THR A 581 -5.97 39.17 60.44
CA THR A 581 -5.12 38.05 60.86
C THR A 581 -4.47 37.35 59.66
N ALA A 582 -5.25 37.04 58.62
CA ALA A 582 -4.75 36.40 57.41
C ALA A 582 -3.77 37.30 56.63
N LEU A 583 -4.04 38.61 56.58
CA LEU A 583 -3.15 39.60 55.96
C LEU A 583 -1.81 39.71 56.71
N SER A 584 -1.85 39.78 58.04
CA SER A 584 -0.66 39.77 58.90
C SER A 584 0.17 38.50 58.69
N MET A 585 -0.47 37.32 58.70
CA MET A 585 0.21 36.04 58.46
C MET A 585 0.75 35.89 57.03
N ALA A 586 0.09 36.44 56.01
CA ALA A 586 0.53 36.35 54.62
C ALA A 586 1.69 37.29 54.27
N THR A 587 1.85 38.39 55.00
CA THR A 587 2.79 39.48 54.69
C THR A 587 3.93 39.63 55.70
N GLY A 588 3.75 39.11 56.92
CA GLY A 588 4.62 39.38 58.07
C GLY A 588 4.30 40.66 58.82
N GLY A 589 3.28 41.41 58.38
CA GLY A 589 2.88 42.70 58.92
C GLY A 589 3.41 43.88 58.09
N VAL A 590 2.60 44.93 58.04
CA VAL A 590 2.88 46.18 57.33
C VAL A 590 2.95 47.31 58.36
N TYR A 591 3.98 48.15 58.26
CA TYR A 591 4.12 49.40 58.99
C TYR A 591 3.52 50.54 58.17
N ASP A 592 2.81 51.46 58.80
CA ASP A 592 2.40 52.72 58.19
C ASP A 592 3.30 53.84 58.68
N GLN A 593 4.07 54.45 57.79
CA GLN A 593 5.01 55.50 58.16
C GLN A 593 4.32 56.85 58.48
N GLY A 594 3.05 57.03 58.07
CA GLY A 594 2.21 58.17 58.45
C GLY A 594 2.63 59.57 57.96
N ASN A 595 1.66 60.50 57.87
CA ASN A 595 1.86 61.96 57.84
C ASN A 595 2.92 62.60 56.89
N PHE A 596 3.31 61.95 55.79
CA PHE A 596 4.18 62.57 54.79
C PHE A 596 3.49 63.76 54.11
N LYS A 597 4.21 64.88 53.97
CA LYS A 597 3.84 65.98 53.06
C LYS A 597 4.68 65.86 51.79
N ASN A 598 4.08 66.11 50.63
CA ASN A 598 4.84 66.29 49.41
C ASN A 598 5.37 67.74 49.28
N THR A 599 6.26 67.96 48.31
CA THR A 599 6.86 69.26 47.97
C THR A 599 5.87 70.38 47.61
N VAL A 600 4.58 70.06 47.40
CA VAL A 600 3.48 71.03 47.16
C VAL A 600 2.46 71.08 48.32
N GLY A 601 2.83 70.59 49.51
CA GLY A 601 2.04 70.69 50.75
C GLY A 601 0.88 69.71 50.87
N GLY A 602 0.65 68.87 49.86
CA GLY A 602 -0.35 67.80 49.90
C GLY A 602 0.07 66.68 50.85
N LYS A 603 -0.86 66.22 51.70
CA LYS A 603 -0.64 65.04 52.54
C LYS A 603 -0.62 63.78 51.67
N ILE A 604 0.51 63.10 51.64
CA ILE A 604 0.59 61.70 51.21
C ILE A 604 0.10 60.88 52.40
N LYS A 605 -1.15 60.45 52.33
CA LYS A 605 -1.68 59.48 53.29
C LYS A 605 -0.96 58.14 53.12
N ASP A 606 -0.63 57.56 54.25
CA ASP A 606 -0.52 56.12 54.48
C ASP A 606 0.57 55.40 53.65
N TRP A 607 1.83 55.86 53.78
CA TRP A 607 2.98 55.19 53.13
C TRP A 607 3.31 53.86 53.83
N LYS A 608 2.86 52.77 53.21
CA LYS A 608 3.02 51.39 53.71
C LYS A 608 4.39 50.79 53.42
N VAL A 609 4.95 50.10 54.42
CA VAL A 609 6.29 49.49 54.39
C VAL A 609 6.22 48.07 54.96
N SER A 610 6.83 47.08 54.30
CA SER A 610 6.81 45.69 54.79
C SER A 610 7.82 45.52 55.92
N LYS A 611 7.37 45.01 57.07
CA LYS A 611 8.21 44.79 58.25
C LYS A 611 9.04 43.51 58.12
N PRO A 612 10.06 43.31 58.99
CA PRO A 612 10.54 41.97 59.31
C PRO A 612 9.40 41.09 59.83
N TYR A 613 9.42 39.81 59.46
CA TYR A 613 8.26 38.96 59.64
C TYR A 613 7.91 38.76 61.13
N GLY A 614 6.71 39.16 61.54
CA GLY A 614 6.22 39.01 62.91
C GLY A 614 6.75 40.05 63.91
N MET A 615 7.46 41.09 63.43
CA MET A 615 7.91 42.21 64.26
C MET A 615 6.76 43.17 64.58
N ASP A 616 6.59 43.54 65.85
CA ASP A 616 5.64 44.57 66.26
C ASP A 616 6.14 45.98 65.89
N ASP A 617 5.23 46.95 65.85
CA ASP A 617 5.58 48.32 65.43
C ASP A 617 6.52 49.01 66.42
N THR A 618 6.38 48.79 67.73
CA THR A 618 7.24 49.39 68.76
C THR A 618 8.69 48.96 68.59
N LEU A 619 8.93 47.66 68.38
CA LEU A 619 10.27 47.13 68.14
C LEU A 619 10.84 47.62 66.80
N PHE A 620 10.01 47.66 65.76
CA PHE A 620 10.43 48.17 64.44
C PHE A 620 10.83 49.65 64.52
N GLU A 621 10.01 50.50 65.12
CA GLU A 621 10.31 51.92 65.39
C GLU A 621 11.56 52.09 66.24
N GLY A 622 11.76 51.26 67.26
CA GLY A 622 12.98 51.24 68.07
C GLY A 622 14.26 50.94 67.27
N HIS A 623 14.18 50.09 66.24
CA HIS A 623 15.28 49.87 65.30
C HIS A 623 15.44 51.03 64.30
N LEU A 624 14.34 51.60 63.81
CA LEU A 624 14.36 52.77 62.92
C LEU A 624 15.03 53.97 63.61
N ALA A 625 14.63 54.31 64.83
CA ALA A 625 15.19 55.41 65.61
C ALA A 625 16.71 55.29 65.83
N LYS A 626 17.20 54.07 66.13
CA LYS A 626 18.65 53.78 66.19
C LYS A 626 19.33 54.01 64.84
N GLY A 627 18.72 53.53 63.76
CA GLY A 627 19.21 53.72 62.39
C GLY A 627 19.31 55.20 61.99
N TYR A 628 18.25 55.98 62.24
CA TYR A 628 18.24 57.42 61.99
C TYR A 628 19.33 58.14 62.78
N ALA A 629 19.46 57.86 64.09
CA ALA A 629 20.51 58.46 64.93
C ALA A 629 21.93 58.11 64.45
N GLN A 630 22.15 56.88 63.98
CA GLN A 630 23.44 56.46 63.41
C GLN A 630 23.75 57.18 62.09
N ILE A 631 22.79 57.25 61.16
CA ILE A 631 22.97 57.94 59.87
C ILE A 631 23.19 59.43 60.09
N ALA A 632 22.41 60.07 60.98
CA ALA A 632 22.59 61.48 61.35
C ALA A 632 24.02 61.76 61.85
N LYS A 633 24.52 60.94 62.78
CA LYS A 633 25.89 61.04 63.31
C LYS A 633 26.99 60.90 62.25
N GLN A 634 26.74 60.11 61.19
CA GLN A 634 27.74 59.82 60.15
C GLN A 634 27.64 60.74 58.91
N THR A 635 26.48 61.37 58.69
CA THR A 635 26.23 62.24 57.51
C THR A 635 26.16 63.73 57.85
N GLY A 636 25.93 64.09 59.11
CA GLY A 636 25.68 65.47 59.54
C GLY A 636 24.25 65.97 59.29
N LEU A 637 23.37 65.13 58.73
CA LEU A 637 21.94 65.43 58.58
C LEU A 637 21.22 65.35 59.93
N SER A 638 20.12 66.09 60.12
CA SER A 638 19.32 65.95 61.34
C SER A 638 18.47 64.67 61.28
N VAL A 639 18.12 64.13 62.46
CA VAL A 639 17.19 62.98 62.54
C VAL A 639 15.84 63.32 61.90
N SER A 640 15.34 64.55 62.08
CA SER A 640 14.08 65.00 61.49
C SER A 640 14.12 65.05 59.95
N ASP A 641 15.25 65.43 59.34
CA ASP A 641 15.42 65.39 57.89
C ASP A 641 15.37 63.95 57.38
N LEU A 642 15.95 63.00 58.12
CA LEU A 642 15.96 61.57 57.75
C LEU A 642 14.59 60.91 57.93
N GLU A 643 13.86 61.26 58.98
CA GLU A 643 12.47 60.82 59.22
C GLU A 643 11.50 61.39 58.16
N SER A 644 11.85 62.53 57.54
CA SER A 644 11.12 63.09 56.39
C SER A 644 11.34 62.35 55.07
N LEU A 645 12.13 61.27 55.06
CA LEU A 645 12.33 60.38 53.91
C LEU A 645 11.49 59.11 54.04
N ARG A 646 10.94 58.66 52.92
CA ARG A 646 10.12 57.45 52.86
C ARG A 646 11.00 56.22 53.05
N LEU A 647 10.53 55.25 53.82
CA LEU A 647 11.19 53.96 53.98
C LEU A 647 10.81 53.01 52.83
N ARG A 648 11.78 52.28 52.29
CA ARG A 648 11.53 51.16 51.39
C ARG A 648 12.40 49.98 51.78
N ARG A 649 11.81 48.78 51.92
CA ARG A 649 12.59 47.55 52.16
C ARG A 649 13.57 47.37 50.99
N SER A 650 14.85 47.27 51.30
CA SER A 650 15.91 47.20 50.28
C SER A 650 15.97 45.79 49.69
N ASP A 651 16.26 45.71 48.38
CA ASP A 651 16.57 44.44 47.70
C ASP A 651 17.90 43.84 48.18
N ARG A 652 18.68 44.60 48.96
CA ARG A 652 19.94 44.17 49.58
C ARG A 652 19.72 43.75 51.03
N ARG A 653 20.54 42.79 51.46
CA ARG A 653 20.72 42.39 52.85
C ARG A 653 22.07 42.90 53.36
N SER A 654 22.22 43.01 54.69
CA SER A 654 23.53 43.24 55.31
C SER A 654 24.47 42.04 55.04
N PRO A 655 25.79 42.17 55.26
CA PRO A 655 26.72 41.04 55.20
C PRO A 655 26.38 39.90 56.20
N LYS A 656 25.57 40.18 57.23
CA LYS A 656 25.04 39.18 58.18
C LYS A 656 23.68 38.60 57.77
N GLY A 657 23.15 38.98 56.60
CA GLY A 657 21.82 38.58 56.11
C GLY A 657 20.66 39.41 56.65
N GLU A 658 20.92 40.52 57.36
CA GLU A 658 19.89 41.33 58.01
C GLU A 658 19.12 42.20 56.99
N ILE A 659 17.86 42.48 57.29
CA ILE A 659 16.99 43.32 56.46
C ILE A 659 17.43 44.77 56.55
N GLN A 660 17.52 45.41 55.39
CA GLN A 660 17.83 46.82 55.26
C GLN A 660 16.66 47.60 54.70
N TYR A 661 16.57 48.88 55.06
CA TYR A 661 15.61 49.83 54.52
C TYR A 661 16.37 51.00 53.88
N ASP A 662 16.09 51.26 52.60
CA ASP A 662 16.50 52.48 51.93
C ASP A 662 15.65 53.64 52.47
N LEU A 663 16.29 54.80 52.70
CA LEU A 663 15.59 56.08 52.86
C LEU A 663 15.48 56.69 51.46
N ILE A 664 14.27 56.96 50.97
CA ILE A 664 14.03 57.47 49.62
C ILE A 664 13.27 58.80 49.64
N ASN A 665 13.63 59.70 48.72
CA ASN A 665 12.93 60.96 48.54
C ASN A 665 11.62 60.79 47.76
N GLU A 666 10.90 61.89 47.53
CA GLU A 666 9.59 61.87 46.85
C GLU A 666 9.62 61.25 45.44
N ARG A 667 10.76 61.36 44.74
CA ARG A 667 11.00 60.80 43.40
C ARG A 667 11.45 59.34 43.42
N GLY A 668 11.57 58.73 44.59
CA GLY A 668 12.01 57.34 44.77
C GLY A 668 13.53 57.13 44.76
N ASN A 669 14.31 58.22 44.70
CA ASN A 669 15.77 58.16 44.72
C ASN A 669 16.26 57.91 46.16
N PRO A 670 17.20 56.99 46.38
CA PRO A 670 17.72 56.70 47.71
C PRO A 670 18.65 57.81 48.23
N LEU A 671 18.71 57.95 49.55
CA LEU A 671 19.59 58.89 50.25
C LEU A 671 21.04 58.60 49.92
N GLN A 672 21.69 59.54 49.24
CA GLN A 672 23.10 59.47 48.88
C GLN A 672 23.85 60.67 49.46
N VAL A 673 24.85 60.41 50.29
CA VAL A 673 25.71 61.43 50.91
C VAL A 673 27.16 60.99 50.75
N GLY A 674 28.03 61.86 50.23
CA GLY A 674 29.43 61.51 49.92
C GLY A 674 29.57 60.41 48.86
N GLY A 675 28.60 60.27 47.96
CA GLY A 675 28.54 59.20 46.96
C GLY A 675 28.05 57.84 47.49
N VAL A 676 27.89 57.66 48.80
CA VAL A 676 27.44 56.42 49.44
C VAL A 676 25.92 56.43 49.64
N VAL A 677 25.26 55.31 49.33
CA VAL A 677 23.82 55.13 49.60
C VAL A 677 23.59 54.62 51.02
N TRP A 678 22.87 55.42 51.81
CA TRP A 678 22.61 55.17 53.23
C TRP A 678 21.34 54.34 53.45
N ARG A 679 21.39 53.44 54.44
CA ARG A 679 20.32 52.48 54.77
C ARG A 679 20.25 52.26 56.27
N ILE A 680 19.04 52.03 56.77
CA ILE A 680 18.81 51.53 58.12
C ILE A 680 18.94 50.00 58.10
N ASN A 681 19.68 49.44 59.05
CA ASN A 681 19.83 48.01 59.24
C ASN A 681 18.98 47.56 60.44
N ILE A 682 18.10 46.57 60.27
CA ILE A 682 17.35 46.00 61.39
C ILE A 682 18.18 44.85 61.97
N GLU A 683 19.01 45.17 62.96
CA GLU A 683 19.95 44.24 63.59
C GLU A 683 19.27 42.93 64.04
N GLY A 684 19.87 41.79 63.70
CA GLY A 684 19.33 40.46 64.03
C GLY A 684 18.11 40.00 63.21
N ALA A 685 17.43 40.89 62.48
CA ALA A 685 16.23 40.54 61.70
C ALA A 685 16.62 40.06 60.29
N THR A 686 16.64 38.74 60.08
CA THR A 686 17.07 38.11 58.81
C THR A 686 15.93 37.68 57.89
N LYS A 687 14.66 37.81 58.33
CA LYS A 687 13.47 37.19 57.70
C LYS A 687 12.36 38.20 57.43
#